data_AF-A0A093JEE5-F1
#
_entry.id   AF-A0A093JEE5-F1
#
_cell.length_a   1.000
_cell.length_b   1.000
_cell.length_c   1.000
_cell.angle_alpha   90.00
_cell.angle_beta   90.00
_cell.angle_gamma   90.00
#
_symmetry.space_group_name_H-M   'P 1'
#
loop_
_entity.id
_entity.type
_entity.pdbx_description
1 polymer ?
#
loop_
_entity_poly.entity_id
_entity_poly.type
_entity_poly.pdbx_seq_one_letter_code
_entity_poly.pdbx_strand_id
1 'polypeptide(L)'
;SFPGNLHLVMVLRPTGFFQRTFTDIGFRFSQEDFLLKLPVVMLSSVSDLLTYIDEQQLTPEFGGTLEYCHSEWVIFRTAIESFALTVKEIAQMLQSFGTELAETELPDDMYSIERILALRTEKYYQLKEDITAVTKEGNLLLSSFEEPDSRGCSQDQHRERPGDWETVNRLLGQLHEMETAFDGFWEKHQLKMEQYLQLWKFEQSFQEVKNAIEFLTGQQAELPDTGDSVPQVKQRLKDLGHFDGMAQDLIGKAQVVILHGHQLAANHHYALNLICQQCNELRHHSDVLSDEIKRKQMRLQKTLDLHTRLQQALQCCDEGAYLLANQQMDKCQSKEGAQKALQDIERFLESSSAYLNYDPQALHYDFESVLTPELKCQIQSVQVKLENVRSMFENRQSCFKKLLDKHVRPVQLVAPRPENPPRSKSPLFSPKHAPAEGGAPASHLGLHSSASIFLPTSVASPKGALSVSALHVINELIETERVYVEELFTVLTGYRAEMDNPAMLLLMPPVLRNRKDVLFGNMPEIYDFHNKIFLHSLESCLGAPERVGFCFLDRREDFQMYEKYCQNKPRSESLWRQCSESTFFQECQRKLEHKLGLDSYLLKPVQRLTKYQLLLKELLKYSTSCDGVQELQEALVAMLDLLKSVNDSMHQISITGYDGDLSELGKVLMQGSFSVWTGHRKGPTKMKDLARFKPMQRHLFLYEKALVFCKKREEHGDGYDKTSSYSFKHFLKMNAVGITENVKGDHRKFEIWYSGREEVYVVQAQTVDLKMAWLNEIRKILFKQQE
;
A
#
# COMPACT_ATOMS: atom_id res chain seq x y z
N SER A 1 -32.82 -38.25 6.92
CA SER A 1 -31.92 -39.42 7.00
C SER A 1 -32.53 -40.47 7.90
N PHE A 2 -32.31 -41.77 7.68
CA PHE A 2 -32.60 -42.75 8.74
C PHE A 2 -31.66 -42.47 9.94
N PRO A 3 -32.16 -42.47 11.19
CA PRO A 3 -31.35 -42.17 12.36
C PRO A 3 -30.55 -43.39 12.83
N GLY A 4 -29.25 -43.17 13.09
CA GLY A 4 -28.38 -44.14 13.75
C GLY A 4 -27.91 -45.33 12.91
N ASN A 5 -26.99 -46.10 13.48
CA ASN A 5 -26.56 -47.37 12.92
C ASN A 5 -27.72 -48.38 13.03
N LEU A 6 -28.12 -49.00 11.93
CA LEU A 6 -28.96 -50.19 11.96
C LEU A 6 -28.13 -51.34 12.56
N HIS A 7 -28.70 -52.07 13.53
CA HIS A 7 -28.03 -53.19 14.20
C HIS A 7 -28.74 -54.53 13.98
N LEU A 8 -30.06 -54.52 13.74
CA LEU A 8 -30.92 -55.69 13.67
C LEU A 8 -32.16 -55.34 12.84
N VAL A 9 -32.65 -56.27 12.01
CA VAL A 9 -33.90 -56.13 11.26
C VAL A 9 -34.83 -57.29 11.63
N MET A 10 -36.06 -56.98 12.03
CA MET A 10 -37.08 -57.98 12.34
C MET A 10 -38.17 -57.96 11.27
N VAL A 11 -38.57 -59.15 10.80
CA VAL A 11 -39.60 -59.29 9.75
C VAL A 11 -40.68 -60.24 10.25
N LEU A 12 -41.87 -59.67 10.51
CA LEU A 12 -43.04 -60.44 10.92
C LEU A 12 -43.64 -61.20 9.72
N ARG A 13 -43.78 -62.52 9.84
CA ARG A 13 -44.39 -63.36 8.80
C ARG A 13 -45.89 -63.08 8.63
N PRO A 14 -46.41 -63.09 7.38
CA PRO A 14 -47.86 -63.09 7.14
C PRO A 14 -48.59 -64.24 7.83
N THR A 15 -49.78 -63.97 8.33
CA THR A 15 -50.66 -64.96 8.99
C THR A 15 -51.33 -65.91 7.98
N GLY A 16 -51.55 -65.46 6.75
CA GLY A 16 -52.16 -66.26 5.69
C GLY A 16 -51.24 -67.37 5.15
N PHE A 17 -51.72 -68.62 5.19
CA PHE A 17 -50.95 -69.83 4.81
C PHE A 17 -50.19 -69.68 3.48
N PHE A 18 -50.87 -69.30 2.40
CA PHE A 18 -50.25 -69.13 1.08
C PHE A 18 -49.22 -67.98 1.04
N GLN A 19 -49.49 -66.85 1.69
CA GLN A 19 -48.56 -65.71 1.74
C GLN A 19 -47.26 -66.07 2.49
N ARG A 20 -47.38 -66.86 3.56
CA ARG A 20 -46.25 -67.40 4.34
C ARG A 20 -45.34 -68.27 3.47
N THR A 21 -45.93 -69.16 2.65
CA THR A 21 -45.17 -70.00 1.72
C THR A 21 -44.45 -69.18 0.63
N PHE A 22 -45.10 -68.16 0.04
CA PHE A 22 -44.45 -67.31 -0.97
C PHE A 22 -43.34 -66.43 -0.38
N THR A 23 -43.47 -65.95 0.86
CA THR A 23 -42.41 -65.15 1.51
C THR A 23 -41.21 -65.99 1.92
N ASP A 24 -41.42 -67.18 2.52
CA ASP A 24 -40.31 -68.11 2.84
C ASP A 24 -39.59 -68.65 1.59
N ILE A 25 -40.26 -68.66 0.42
CA ILE A 25 -39.62 -68.93 -0.89
C ILE A 25 -38.83 -67.70 -1.38
N GLY A 26 -39.44 -66.51 -1.38
CA GLY A 26 -38.81 -65.28 -1.87
C GLY A 26 -37.48 -64.97 -1.18
N PHE A 27 -37.45 -65.08 0.15
CA PHE A 27 -36.21 -64.86 0.92
C PHE A 27 -35.12 -65.93 0.70
N ARG A 28 -35.48 -67.16 0.30
CA ARG A 28 -34.49 -68.21 -0.01
C ARG A 28 -33.81 -68.02 -1.36
N PHE A 29 -34.47 -67.34 -2.31
CA PHE A 29 -33.91 -67.08 -3.65
C PHE A 29 -33.21 -65.72 -3.77
N SER A 30 -33.38 -64.80 -2.81
CA SER A 30 -32.73 -63.48 -2.82
C SER A 30 -31.55 -63.34 -1.83
N GLN A 31 -31.16 -64.42 -1.14
CA GLN A 31 -30.20 -64.37 -0.03
C GLN A 31 -28.75 -64.09 -0.46
N GLU A 32 -28.42 -64.30 -1.74
CA GLU A 32 -27.07 -64.03 -2.29
C GLU A 32 -26.93 -62.59 -2.84
N ASP A 33 -28.01 -61.99 -3.36
CA ASP A 33 -27.98 -60.64 -3.95
C ASP A 33 -27.82 -59.51 -2.92
N PHE A 34 -28.21 -59.75 -1.65
CA PHE A 34 -28.19 -58.75 -0.58
C PHE A 34 -27.25 -59.15 0.57
N LEU A 35 -25.93 -59.12 0.32
CA LEU A 35 -24.88 -59.26 1.33
C LEU A 35 -24.77 -58.04 2.29
N LEU A 36 -25.89 -57.62 2.86
CA LEU A 36 -25.93 -56.73 4.02
C LEU A 36 -25.44 -57.51 5.24
N LYS A 37 -24.42 -57.01 5.94
CA LYS A 37 -23.91 -57.58 7.21
C LYS A 37 -24.82 -57.28 8.41
N LEU A 38 -26.13 -57.27 8.19
CA LEU A 38 -27.16 -57.01 9.19
C LEU A 38 -27.86 -58.31 9.53
N PRO A 39 -27.97 -58.69 10.82
CA PRO A 39 -28.80 -59.83 11.20
C PRO A 39 -30.27 -59.54 10.88
N VAL A 40 -30.92 -60.48 10.20
CA VAL A 40 -32.36 -60.44 9.89
C VAL A 40 -33.05 -61.59 10.62
N VAL A 41 -34.08 -61.28 11.42
CA VAL A 41 -34.82 -62.26 12.23
C VAL A 41 -36.25 -62.38 11.70
N MET A 42 -36.65 -63.60 11.31
CA MET A 42 -37.98 -63.91 10.80
C MET A 42 -38.92 -64.32 11.94
N LEU A 43 -39.77 -63.41 12.39
CA LEU A 43 -40.73 -63.61 13.48
C LEU A 43 -41.97 -64.35 12.99
N SER A 44 -42.50 -65.25 13.81
CA SER A 44 -43.58 -66.18 13.47
C SER A 44 -44.95 -65.76 14.00
N SER A 45 -44.98 -64.90 15.02
CA SER A 45 -46.15 -64.20 15.56
C SER A 45 -45.77 -62.77 16.01
N VAL A 46 -46.78 -61.92 16.27
CA VAL A 46 -46.57 -60.58 16.86
C VAL A 46 -45.93 -60.68 18.24
N SER A 47 -46.36 -61.65 19.07
CA SER A 47 -45.83 -61.91 20.40
C SER A 47 -44.34 -62.28 20.42
N ASP A 48 -43.77 -62.70 19.28
CA ASP A 48 -42.34 -62.97 19.17
C ASP A 48 -41.50 -61.67 19.26
N LEU A 49 -42.07 -60.50 18.92
CA LEU A 49 -41.41 -59.19 19.04
C LEU A 49 -40.98 -58.90 20.49
N LEU A 50 -41.82 -59.29 21.46
CA LEU A 50 -41.60 -59.11 22.90
C LEU A 50 -40.41 -59.94 23.45
N THR A 51 -39.80 -60.80 22.63
CA THR A 51 -38.55 -61.50 22.97
C THR A 51 -37.28 -60.74 22.56
N TYR A 52 -37.43 -59.62 21.83
CA TYR A 52 -36.34 -58.79 21.33
C TYR A 52 -36.48 -57.28 21.63
N ILE A 53 -37.70 -56.80 21.86
CA ILE A 53 -38.05 -55.40 22.15
C ILE A 53 -38.95 -55.40 23.39
N ASP A 54 -38.74 -54.45 24.30
CA ASP A 54 -39.57 -54.32 25.51
C ASP A 54 -41.03 -53.97 25.15
N GLU A 55 -41.98 -54.45 25.95
CA GLU A 55 -43.41 -54.12 25.82
C GLU A 55 -43.63 -52.60 25.84
N GLN A 56 -42.84 -51.87 26.64
CA GLN A 56 -42.89 -50.40 26.76
C GLN A 56 -42.32 -49.66 25.54
N GLN A 57 -41.72 -50.36 24.57
CA GLN A 57 -41.14 -49.80 23.34
C GLN A 57 -41.91 -50.22 22.07
N LEU A 58 -43.01 -50.96 22.22
CA LEU A 58 -43.89 -51.38 21.12
C LEU A 58 -45.26 -50.71 21.24
N THR A 59 -45.85 -50.33 20.11
CA THR A 59 -47.19 -49.73 20.09
C THR A 59 -48.27 -50.79 20.32
N PRO A 60 -49.48 -50.42 20.79
CA PRO A 60 -50.58 -51.37 21.07
C PRO A 60 -50.98 -52.26 19.89
N GLU A 61 -50.80 -51.81 18.64
CA GLU A 61 -51.06 -52.61 17.43
C GLU A 61 -50.08 -53.80 17.26
N PHE A 62 -48.92 -53.74 17.90
CA PHE A 62 -47.93 -54.82 18.02
C PHE A 62 -47.90 -55.45 19.42
N GLY A 63 -48.90 -55.18 20.25
CA GLY A 63 -49.05 -55.78 21.58
C GLY A 63 -48.13 -55.22 22.66
N GLY A 64 -47.68 -53.96 22.52
CA GLY A 64 -46.97 -53.22 23.58
C GLY A 64 -47.80 -52.09 24.20
N THR A 65 -47.17 -51.29 25.06
CA THR A 65 -47.79 -50.21 25.84
C THR A 65 -47.35 -48.80 25.45
N LEU A 66 -46.53 -48.64 24.39
CA LEU A 66 -46.08 -47.33 23.91
C LEU A 66 -47.22 -46.56 23.20
N GLU A 67 -47.80 -45.57 23.87
CA GLU A 67 -48.76 -44.67 23.23
C GLU A 67 -48.06 -43.82 22.15
N TYR A 68 -48.44 -44.01 20.88
CA TYR A 68 -47.86 -43.33 19.72
C TYR A 68 -48.96 -42.71 18.85
N CYS A 69 -48.92 -41.39 18.72
CA CYS A 69 -49.78 -40.65 17.79
C CYS A 69 -48.95 -40.19 16.59
N HIS A 70 -49.11 -40.86 15.43
CA HIS A 70 -48.35 -40.54 14.22
C HIS A 70 -48.53 -39.08 13.77
N SER A 71 -49.75 -38.54 13.87
CA SER A 71 -50.04 -37.14 13.52
C SER A 71 -49.32 -36.14 14.43
N GLU A 72 -49.26 -36.39 15.74
CA GLU A 72 -48.52 -35.52 16.67
C GLU A 72 -47.01 -35.64 16.43
N TRP A 73 -46.49 -36.85 16.23
CA TRP A 73 -45.08 -37.04 15.88
C TRP A 73 -44.69 -36.28 14.60
N VAL A 74 -45.55 -36.28 13.56
CA VAL A 74 -45.33 -35.48 12.35
C VAL A 74 -45.35 -33.97 12.66
N ILE A 75 -46.35 -33.48 13.42
CA ILE A 75 -46.46 -32.07 13.79
C ILE A 75 -45.21 -31.60 14.56
N PHE A 76 -44.81 -32.32 15.60
CA PHE A 76 -43.60 -32.00 16.38
C PHE A 76 -42.33 -32.11 15.52
N ARG A 77 -42.18 -33.15 14.70
CA ARG A 77 -41.02 -33.30 13.79
C ARG A 77 -40.88 -32.11 12.84
N THR A 78 -41.98 -31.72 12.18
CA THR A 78 -41.99 -30.58 11.26
C THR A 78 -41.75 -29.26 11.99
N ALA A 79 -42.24 -29.07 13.21
CA ALA A 79 -41.95 -27.89 14.01
C ALA A 79 -40.46 -27.78 14.41
N ILE A 80 -39.84 -28.89 14.83
CA ILE A 80 -38.40 -28.94 15.14
C ILE A 80 -37.55 -28.69 13.88
N GLU A 81 -37.94 -29.27 12.74
CA GLU A 81 -37.24 -29.07 11.47
C GLU A 81 -37.38 -27.63 10.95
N SER A 82 -38.56 -27.00 11.12
CA SER A 82 -38.77 -25.57 10.86
C SER A 82 -37.88 -24.69 11.74
N PHE A 83 -37.90 -24.91 13.05
CA PHE A 83 -37.06 -24.16 14.00
C PHE A 83 -35.55 -24.34 13.74
N ALA A 84 -35.12 -25.55 13.36
CA ALA A 84 -33.74 -25.81 12.97
C ALA A 84 -33.33 -25.07 11.67
N LEU A 85 -34.28 -24.78 10.78
CA LEU A 85 -34.05 -23.93 9.61
C LEU A 85 -33.98 -22.45 9.98
N THR A 86 -34.89 -21.92 10.81
CA THR A 86 -34.85 -20.50 11.21
C THR A 86 -33.58 -20.15 11.99
N VAL A 87 -33.13 -21.00 12.92
CA VAL A 87 -31.84 -20.86 13.63
C VAL A 87 -30.64 -20.85 12.65
N LYS A 88 -30.69 -21.67 11.59
CA LYS A 88 -29.65 -21.72 10.55
C LYS A 88 -29.68 -20.49 9.64
N GLU A 89 -30.85 -19.94 9.34
CA GLU A 89 -30.99 -18.70 8.56
C GLU A 89 -30.45 -17.50 9.34
N ILE A 90 -30.76 -17.38 10.64
CA ILE A 90 -30.13 -16.41 11.55
C ILE A 90 -28.59 -16.55 11.50
N ALA A 91 -28.05 -17.76 11.59
CA ALA A 91 -26.60 -17.99 11.51
C ALA A 91 -25.98 -17.46 10.20
N GLN A 92 -26.68 -17.65 9.08
CA GLN A 92 -26.24 -17.14 7.76
C GLN A 92 -26.35 -15.61 7.65
N MET A 93 -27.36 -14.99 8.26
CA MET A 93 -27.50 -13.53 8.31
C MET A 93 -26.41 -12.89 9.20
N LEU A 94 -26.14 -13.45 10.37
CA LEU A 94 -25.03 -13.01 11.23
C LEU A 94 -23.65 -13.18 10.55
N GLN A 95 -23.44 -14.30 9.85
CA GLN A 95 -22.20 -14.54 9.12
C GLN A 95 -22.03 -13.56 7.94
N SER A 96 -23.09 -13.29 7.17
CA SER A 96 -23.01 -12.39 6.01
C SER A 96 -22.81 -10.93 6.44
N PHE A 97 -23.52 -10.45 7.47
CA PHE A 97 -23.29 -9.12 8.04
C PHE A 97 -21.91 -9.00 8.70
N GLY A 98 -21.45 -10.01 9.44
CA GLY A 98 -20.07 -10.06 9.95
C GLY A 98 -19.01 -10.00 8.85
N THR A 99 -19.34 -10.49 7.65
CA THR A 99 -18.47 -10.41 6.46
C THR A 99 -18.52 -9.02 5.83
N GLU A 100 -19.70 -8.42 5.66
CA GLU A 100 -19.89 -7.03 5.21
C GLU A 100 -19.05 -6.05 6.07
N LEU A 101 -19.14 -6.20 7.39
CA LEU A 101 -18.38 -5.40 8.37
C LEU A 101 -16.87 -5.63 8.30
N ALA A 102 -16.40 -6.80 7.86
CA ALA A 102 -14.98 -7.15 7.77
C ALA A 102 -14.33 -6.83 6.41
N GLU A 103 -15.12 -6.67 5.34
CA GLU A 103 -14.60 -6.53 3.97
C GLU A 103 -14.85 -5.16 3.32
N THR A 104 -15.72 -4.33 3.89
CA THR A 104 -15.93 -2.96 3.42
C THR A 104 -14.65 -2.12 3.57
N GLU A 105 -14.10 -1.64 2.45
CA GLU A 105 -13.10 -0.58 2.42
C GLU A 105 -13.81 0.75 2.82
N LEU A 106 -13.38 1.41 3.91
CA LEU A 106 -13.99 2.67 4.38
C LEU A 106 -13.72 3.80 3.36
N PRO A 107 -14.69 4.69 3.10
CA PRO A 107 -14.46 5.88 2.27
C PRO A 107 -13.68 6.96 3.05
N ASP A 108 -13.04 7.87 2.33
CA ASP A 108 -12.23 8.94 2.92
C ASP A 108 -13.06 10.15 3.44
N ASP A 109 -14.38 10.16 3.24
CA ASP A 109 -15.28 11.25 3.66
C ASP A 109 -16.09 10.93 4.93
N MET A 110 -16.05 11.88 5.90
CA MET A 110 -16.69 11.75 7.21
C MET A 110 -18.20 11.45 7.13
N TYR A 111 -18.93 12.13 6.24
CA TYR A 111 -20.38 11.98 6.12
C TYR A 111 -20.80 10.58 5.65
N SER A 112 -20.07 9.97 4.71
CA SER A 112 -20.33 8.59 4.33
C SER A 112 -19.95 7.61 5.43
N ILE A 113 -18.88 7.83 6.20
CA ILE A 113 -18.55 6.99 7.36
C ILE A 113 -19.69 7.05 8.40
N GLU A 114 -20.13 8.25 8.81
CA GLU A 114 -21.21 8.42 9.79
C GLU A 114 -22.52 7.77 9.31
N ARG A 115 -22.89 7.94 8.03
CA ARG A 115 -24.05 7.28 7.42
C ARG A 115 -23.91 5.75 7.37
N ILE A 116 -22.73 5.23 7.04
CA ILE A 116 -22.45 3.78 7.01
C ILE A 116 -22.58 3.19 8.42
N LEU A 117 -22.14 3.91 9.46
CA LEU A 117 -22.28 3.46 10.85
C LEU A 117 -23.73 3.48 11.32
N ALA A 118 -24.50 4.52 10.99
CA ALA A 118 -25.94 4.57 11.28
C ALA A 118 -26.68 3.37 10.68
N LEU A 119 -26.51 3.11 9.37
CA LEU A 119 -27.12 2.00 8.66
C LEU A 119 -26.72 0.61 9.21
N ARG A 120 -25.47 0.47 9.68
CA ARG A 120 -25.00 -0.78 10.31
C ARG A 120 -25.56 -0.96 11.72
N THR A 121 -25.70 0.12 12.47
CA THR A 121 -26.32 0.10 13.80
C THR A 121 -27.79 -0.30 13.70
N GLU A 122 -28.50 0.23 12.70
CA GLU A 122 -29.86 -0.19 12.34
C GLU A 122 -29.93 -1.68 11.99
N LYS A 123 -29.08 -2.18 11.08
CA LYS A 123 -28.96 -3.62 10.76
C LYS A 123 -28.69 -4.49 11.99
N TYR A 124 -27.81 -4.04 12.90
CA TYR A 124 -27.50 -4.76 14.13
C TYR A 124 -28.75 -4.92 15.01
N TYR A 125 -29.52 -3.83 15.23
CA TYR A 125 -30.74 -3.92 16.02
C TYR A 125 -31.82 -4.80 15.36
N GLN A 126 -31.98 -4.75 14.03
CA GLN A 126 -32.88 -5.67 13.32
C GLN A 126 -32.52 -7.14 13.59
N LEU A 127 -31.24 -7.50 13.44
CA LEU A 127 -30.76 -8.87 13.69
C LEU A 127 -30.99 -9.31 15.15
N LYS A 128 -30.96 -8.38 16.12
CA LYS A 128 -31.29 -8.66 17.52
C LYS A 128 -32.79 -8.88 17.73
N GLU A 129 -33.66 -8.16 17.03
CA GLU A 129 -35.11 -8.43 17.03
C GLU A 129 -35.40 -9.80 16.40
N ASP A 130 -34.74 -10.15 15.30
CA ASP A 130 -34.89 -11.43 14.60
C ASP A 130 -34.45 -12.61 15.51
N ILE A 131 -33.29 -12.51 16.16
CA ILE A 131 -32.84 -13.48 17.19
C ILE A 131 -33.87 -13.59 18.32
N THR A 132 -34.40 -12.46 18.78
CA THR A 132 -35.39 -12.43 19.86
C THR A 132 -36.71 -13.09 19.44
N ALA A 133 -37.10 -12.99 18.17
CA ALA A 133 -38.28 -13.65 17.62
C ALA A 133 -38.09 -15.18 17.54
N VAL A 134 -36.99 -15.64 16.95
CA VAL A 134 -36.66 -17.09 16.87
C VAL A 134 -36.45 -17.69 18.28
N THR A 135 -35.88 -16.94 19.21
CA THR A 135 -35.78 -17.37 20.62
C THR A 135 -37.16 -17.58 21.25
N LYS A 136 -38.16 -16.74 20.94
CA LYS A 136 -39.55 -16.94 21.40
C LYS A 136 -40.20 -18.15 20.75
N GLU A 137 -39.98 -18.37 19.44
CA GLU A 137 -40.45 -19.57 18.72
C GLU A 137 -39.96 -20.86 19.39
N GLY A 138 -38.65 -20.96 19.64
CA GLY A 138 -38.06 -22.14 20.29
C GLY A 138 -38.54 -22.36 21.73
N ASN A 139 -38.77 -21.30 22.51
CA ASN A 139 -39.34 -21.42 23.86
C ASN A 139 -40.81 -21.85 23.84
N LEU A 140 -41.62 -21.38 22.89
CA LEU A 140 -42.98 -21.87 22.68
C LEU A 140 -42.97 -23.35 22.27
N LEU A 141 -42.06 -23.74 21.38
CA LEU A 141 -41.86 -25.14 20.99
C LEU A 141 -41.46 -26.01 22.19
N LEU A 142 -40.54 -25.57 23.07
CA LEU A 142 -40.25 -26.27 24.32
C LEU A 142 -41.49 -26.45 25.20
N SER A 143 -42.29 -25.38 25.40
CA SER A 143 -43.52 -25.47 26.21
C SER A 143 -44.57 -26.43 25.64
N SER A 144 -44.53 -26.72 24.33
CA SER A 144 -45.43 -27.69 23.70
C SER A 144 -45.07 -29.16 23.98
N PHE A 145 -43.88 -29.43 24.54
CA PHE A 145 -43.49 -30.75 25.07
C PHE A 145 -43.75 -30.88 26.59
N GLU A 146 -44.19 -29.81 27.27
CA GLU A 146 -44.48 -29.81 28.70
C GLU A 146 -45.99 -29.97 28.91
N GLU A 147 -46.42 -31.21 29.18
CA GLU A 147 -47.84 -31.50 29.47
C GLU A 147 -48.33 -30.70 30.70
N PRO A 148 -49.55 -30.14 30.67
CA PRO A 148 -50.14 -29.51 31.84
C PRO A 148 -50.47 -30.56 32.90
N ASP A 149 -49.72 -30.55 34.00
CA ASP A 149 -49.83 -31.52 35.11
C ASP A 149 -51.25 -31.53 35.72
N SER A 150 -52.06 -32.50 35.29
CA SER A 150 -53.52 -32.48 35.43
C SER A 150 -54.14 -33.82 35.85
N ARG A 151 -53.38 -34.63 36.59
CA ARG A 151 -53.93 -35.57 37.59
C ARG A 151 -52.85 -36.06 38.57
N GLY A 152 -52.83 -35.49 39.76
CA GLY A 152 -51.83 -35.81 40.78
C GLY A 152 -51.97 -37.23 41.33
N CYS A 153 -50.90 -38.02 41.18
CA CYS A 153 -50.54 -39.14 42.05
C CYS A 153 -49.02 -39.18 42.17
N SER A 154 -48.50 -39.28 43.39
CA SER A 154 -47.06 -39.13 43.66
C SER A 154 -46.28 -40.41 43.33
N GLN A 155 -45.41 -40.35 42.32
CA GLN A 155 -44.24 -41.22 42.21
C GLN A 155 -43.17 -40.61 41.31
N ASP A 156 -41.92 -40.56 41.79
CA ASP A 156 -40.75 -40.20 41.00
C ASP A 156 -40.41 -41.31 39.99
N GLN A 157 -41.14 -41.33 38.86
CA GLN A 157 -40.69 -42.04 37.67
C GLN A 157 -39.92 -41.06 36.79
N HIS A 158 -38.70 -41.44 36.42
CA HIS A 158 -37.90 -40.71 35.44
C HIS A 158 -38.63 -40.71 34.09
N ARG A 159 -39.42 -39.66 33.81
CA ARG A 159 -39.81 -39.33 32.43
C ARG A 159 -38.53 -39.01 31.67
N GLU A 160 -38.05 -39.95 30.87
CA GLU A 160 -36.99 -39.69 29.89
C GLU A 160 -37.46 -38.53 29.00
N ARG A 161 -36.73 -37.42 29.02
CA ARG A 161 -37.07 -36.27 28.18
C ARG A 161 -36.86 -36.69 26.73
N PRO A 162 -37.83 -36.49 25.82
CA PRO A 162 -37.65 -36.86 24.42
C PRO A 162 -36.39 -36.22 23.85
N GLY A 163 -35.61 -36.96 23.04
CA GLY A 163 -34.42 -36.40 22.36
C GLY A 163 -34.73 -35.21 21.44
N ASP A 164 -36.02 -34.99 21.15
CA ASP A 164 -36.59 -33.82 20.51
C ASP A 164 -36.55 -32.57 21.41
N TRP A 165 -36.90 -32.69 22.70
CA TRP A 165 -36.75 -31.63 23.69
C TRP A 165 -35.26 -31.24 23.84
N GLU A 166 -34.37 -32.24 23.91
CA GLU A 166 -32.92 -32.01 23.94
C GLU A 166 -32.42 -31.33 22.65
N THR A 167 -32.99 -31.68 21.50
CA THR A 167 -32.64 -31.08 20.20
C THR A 167 -33.05 -29.61 20.11
N VAL A 168 -34.26 -29.26 20.56
CA VAL A 168 -34.71 -27.84 20.60
C VAL A 168 -33.92 -27.04 21.63
N ASN A 169 -33.68 -27.59 22.82
CA ASN A 169 -32.85 -26.95 23.84
C ASN A 169 -31.40 -26.72 23.37
N ARG A 170 -30.81 -27.68 22.63
CA ARG A 170 -29.50 -27.53 22.01
C ARG A 170 -29.48 -26.44 20.91
N LEU A 171 -30.53 -26.34 20.11
CA LEU A 171 -30.66 -25.29 19.09
C LEU A 171 -30.80 -23.89 19.70
N LEU A 172 -31.57 -23.75 20.79
CA LEU A 172 -31.65 -22.51 21.58
C LEU A 172 -30.30 -22.13 22.20
N GLY A 173 -29.55 -23.11 22.74
CA GLY A 173 -28.18 -22.89 23.22
C GLY A 173 -27.25 -22.37 22.12
N GLN A 174 -27.29 -22.98 20.93
CA GLN A 174 -26.51 -22.53 19.77
C GLN A 174 -26.89 -21.12 19.30
N LEU A 175 -28.17 -20.78 19.31
CA LEU A 175 -28.66 -19.43 18.99
C LEU A 175 -28.13 -18.37 19.98
N HIS A 176 -28.12 -18.68 21.27
CA HIS A 176 -27.61 -17.77 22.30
C HIS A 176 -26.08 -17.65 22.32
N GLU A 177 -25.34 -18.72 22.02
CA GLU A 177 -23.89 -18.66 21.78
C GLU A 177 -23.55 -17.77 20.57
N MET A 178 -24.31 -17.90 19.47
CA MET A 178 -24.18 -17.06 18.28
C MET A 178 -24.48 -15.58 18.57
N GLU A 179 -25.56 -15.31 19.31
CA GLU A 179 -25.92 -13.96 19.77
C GLU A 179 -24.80 -13.34 20.61
N THR A 180 -24.34 -14.04 21.65
CA THR A 180 -23.31 -13.55 22.57
C THR A 180 -21.97 -13.29 21.86
N ALA A 181 -21.61 -14.15 20.90
CA ALA A 181 -20.41 -13.97 20.07
C ALA A 181 -20.56 -12.78 19.10
N PHE A 182 -21.77 -12.51 18.61
CA PHE A 182 -22.07 -11.41 17.71
C PHE A 182 -22.09 -10.06 18.44
N ASP A 183 -22.76 -9.95 19.59
CA ASP A 183 -22.74 -8.75 20.46
C ASP A 183 -21.29 -8.39 20.81
N GLY A 184 -20.53 -9.36 21.33
CA GLY A 184 -19.13 -9.19 21.69
C GLY A 184 -18.20 -8.90 20.49
N PHE A 185 -18.64 -9.10 19.26
CA PHE A 185 -17.95 -8.62 18.05
C PHE A 185 -18.40 -7.20 17.69
N TRP A 186 -19.71 -6.93 17.74
CA TRP A 186 -20.30 -5.64 17.41
C TRP A 186 -19.79 -4.50 18.30
N GLU A 187 -19.78 -4.68 19.63
CA GLU A 187 -19.24 -3.68 20.57
C GLU A 187 -17.81 -3.25 20.20
N LYS A 188 -16.97 -4.23 19.85
CA LYS A 188 -15.56 -4.02 19.47
C LYS A 188 -15.43 -3.37 18.10
N HIS A 189 -16.37 -3.63 17.18
CA HIS A 189 -16.45 -2.97 15.88
C HIS A 189 -16.90 -1.51 16.04
N GLN A 190 -17.99 -1.27 16.76
CA GLN A 190 -18.56 0.05 16.99
C GLN A 190 -17.56 0.97 17.69
N LEU A 191 -16.99 0.56 18.84
CA LEU A 191 -15.99 1.34 19.57
C LEU A 191 -14.78 1.71 18.69
N LYS A 192 -14.32 0.78 17.84
CA LYS A 192 -13.21 1.02 16.92
C LYS A 192 -13.54 2.06 15.85
N MET A 193 -14.79 2.10 15.38
CA MET A 193 -15.26 3.07 14.38
C MET A 193 -15.56 4.44 15.00
N GLU A 194 -16.07 4.48 16.22
CA GLU A 194 -16.20 5.71 17.01
C GLU A 194 -14.83 6.34 17.28
N GLN A 195 -13.83 5.54 17.67
CA GLN A 195 -12.44 5.99 17.81
C GLN A 195 -11.83 6.42 16.46
N TYR A 196 -12.20 5.81 15.33
CA TYR A 196 -11.77 6.30 14.00
C TYR A 196 -12.29 7.73 13.75
N LEU A 197 -13.57 7.99 14.00
CA LEU A 197 -14.17 9.32 13.85
C LEU A 197 -13.61 10.35 14.84
N GLN A 198 -13.32 9.93 16.08
CA GLN A 198 -12.67 10.78 17.08
C GLN A 198 -11.27 11.21 16.63
N LEU A 199 -10.45 10.27 16.13
CA LEU A 199 -9.13 10.59 15.59
C LEU A 199 -9.23 11.55 14.40
N TRP A 200 -10.09 11.27 13.42
CA TRP A 200 -10.20 12.08 12.21
C TRP A 200 -10.58 13.54 12.53
N LYS A 201 -11.54 13.74 13.45
CA LYS A 201 -11.97 15.08 13.92
C LYS A 201 -10.86 15.79 14.71
N PHE A 202 -10.10 15.05 15.51
CA PHE A 202 -8.91 15.56 16.21
C PHE A 202 -7.79 15.95 15.24
N GLU A 203 -7.48 15.14 14.22
CA GLU A 203 -6.45 15.40 13.21
C GLU A 203 -6.81 16.60 12.33
N GLN A 204 -8.08 16.76 11.94
CA GLN A 204 -8.58 17.95 11.25
C GLN A 204 -8.37 19.21 12.11
N SER A 205 -8.77 19.17 13.38
CA SER A 205 -8.62 20.30 14.32
C SER A 205 -7.15 20.64 14.59
N PHE A 206 -6.30 19.62 14.68
CA PHE A 206 -4.84 19.76 14.81
C PHE A 206 -4.26 20.47 13.58
N GLN A 207 -4.61 20.03 12.37
CA GLN A 207 -4.04 20.59 11.15
C GLN A 207 -4.51 22.03 10.87
N GLU A 208 -5.78 22.35 11.19
CA GLU A 208 -6.28 23.74 11.09
C GLU A 208 -5.49 24.68 12.00
N VAL A 209 -5.36 24.35 13.28
CA VAL A 209 -4.66 25.18 14.26
C VAL A 209 -3.15 25.24 13.97
N LYS A 210 -2.53 24.12 13.56
CA LYS A 210 -1.12 24.09 13.15
C LYS A 210 -0.86 25.02 11.97
N ASN A 211 -1.65 24.89 10.89
CA ASN A 211 -1.50 25.74 9.70
C ASN A 211 -1.67 27.23 10.05
N ALA A 212 -2.61 27.56 10.94
CA ALA A 212 -2.81 28.94 11.39
C ALA A 212 -1.63 29.49 12.21
N ILE A 213 -1.02 28.67 13.07
CA ILE A 213 0.19 29.03 13.84
C ILE A 213 1.40 29.19 12.91
N GLU A 214 1.61 28.27 11.96
CA GLU A 214 2.69 28.37 10.96
C GLU A 214 2.53 29.64 10.10
N PHE A 215 1.32 29.94 9.64
CA PHE A 215 1.01 31.14 8.86
C PHE A 215 1.26 32.44 9.65
N LEU A 216 0.83 32.51 10.92
CA LEU A 216 1.08 33.66 11.78
C LEU A 216 2.57 33.80 12.13
N THR A 217 3.29 32.69 12.31
CA THR A 217 4.75 32.68 12.49
C THR A 217 5.46 33.26 11.26
N GLY A 218 4.99 32.91 10.05
CA GLY A 218 5.48 33.50 8.79
C GLY A 218 5.29 35.01 8.73
N GLN A 219 4.08 35.52 8.99
CA GLN A 219 3.81 36.97 9.01
C GLN A 219 4.61 37.71 10.10
N GLN A 220 4.73 37.12 11.28
CA GLN A 220 5.54 37.68 12.36
C GLN A 220 7.01 37.79 11.94
N ALA A 221 7.54 36.80 11.22
CA ALA A 221 8.94 36.75 10.82
C ALA A 221 9.32 37.88 9.85
N GLU A 222 8.40 38.29 8.96
CA GLU A 222 8.60 39.41 8.03
C GLU A 222 8.75 40.77 8.75
N LEU A 223 8.20 40.93 9.97
CA LEU A 223 8.31 42.15 10.75
C LEU A 223 9.74 42.30 11.34
N PRO A 224 10.51 43.36 11.02
CA PRO A 224 11.90 43.47 11.47
C PRO A 224 12.04 43.74 12.99
N ASP A 225 13.02 43.07 13.63
CA ASP A 225 13.36 43.16 15.06
C ASP A 225 13.83 44.54 15.58
N THR A 226 14.14 45.48 14.70
CA THR A 226 14.73 46.79 15.00
C THR A 226 14.04 47.90 14.19
N GLY A 227 14.64 49.08 14.06
CA GLY A 227 14.20 50.13 13.14
C GLY A 227 15.05 51.39 13.25
N ASP A 228 14.90 52.30 12.29
CA ASP A 228 15.85 53.40 12.07
C ASP A 228 15.43 54.73 12.73
N SER A 229 14.23 54.79 13.31
CA SER A 229 13.68 55.97 13.97
C SER A 229 12.56 55.65 14.98
N VAL A 230 12.36 56.52 15.97
CA VAL A 230 11.28 56.46 16.98
C VAL A 230 9.89 56.13 16.39
N PRO A 231 9.35 56.86 15.38
CA PRO A 231 8.01 56.59 14.86
C PRO A 231 7.90 55.22 14.17
N GLN A 232 8.93 54.76 13.45
CA GLN A 232 8.95 53.44 12.83
C GLN A 232 8.95 52.33 13.87
N VAL A 233 9.76 52.45 14.93
CA VAL A 233 9.82 51.43 16.00
C VAL A 233 8.51 51.41 16.80
N LYS A 234 7.89 52.57 17.07
CA LYS A 234 6.56 52.64 17.70
C LYS A 234 5.46 52.00 16.84
N GLN A 235 5.52 52.15 15.52
CA GLN A 235 4.59 51.48 14.61
C GLN A 235 4.84 49.95 14.61
N ARG A 236 6.09 49.49 14.48
CA ARG A 236 6.43 48.06 14.55
C ARG A 236 6.02 47.40 15.88
N LEU A 237 6.12 48.12 17.01
CA LEU A 237 5.61 47.65 18.31
C LEU A 237 4.08 47.51 18.33
N LYS A 238 3.35 48.43 17.69
CA LYS A 238 1.89 48.35 17.56
C LYS A 238 1.46 47.17 16.67
N ASP A 239 2.18 46.96 15.55
CA ASP A 239 1.91 45.85 14.62
C ASP A 239 2.23 44.49 15.28
N LEU A 240 3.33 44.40 16.03
CA LEU A 240 3.64 43.21 16.84
C LEU A 240 2.60 42.95 17.94
N GLY A 241 2.03 44.00 18.55
CA GLY A 241 0.93 43.86 19.53
C GLY A 241 -0.36 43.29 18.91
N HIS A 242 -0.61 43.54 17.62
CA HIS A 242 -1.69 42.88 16.89
C HIS A 242 -1.39 41.39 16.65
N PHE A 243 -0.14 41.05 16.27
CA PHE A 243 0.29 39.66 16.12
C PHE A 243 0.28 38.88 17.45
N ASP A 244 0.61 39.52 18.59
CA ASP A 244 0.48 38.90 19.92
C ASP A 244 -0.98 38.56 20.23
N GLY A 245 -1.91 39.50 20.02
CA GLY A 245 -3.34 39.24 20.20
C GLY A 245 -3.83 38.04 19.37
N MET A 246 -3.47 37.99 18.08
CA MET A 246 -3.76 36.83 17.22
C MET A 246 -3.10 35.53 17.70
N ALA A 247 -1.88 35.62 18.26
CA ALA A 247 -1.18 34.46 18.80
C ALA A 247 -1.86 33.93 20.05
N GLN A 248 -2.30 34.78 20.98
CA GLN A 248 -3.03 34.33 22.19
C GLN A 248 -4.33 33.60 21.81
N ASP A 249 -5.08 34.09 20.82
CA ASP A 249 -6.29 33.42 20.30
C ASP A 249 -5.97 32.04 19.70
N LEU A 250 -4.90 31.91 18.91
CA LEU A 250 -4.48 30.62 18.34
C LEU A 250 -3.93 29.66 19.39
N ILE A 251 -3.18 30.15 20.38
CA ILE A 251 -2.68 29.37 21.52
C ILE A 251 -3.85 28.86 22.37
N GLY A 252 -4.89 29.68 22.57
CA GLY A 252 -6.14 29.25 23.21
C GLY A 252 -6.83 28.11 22.46
N LYS A 253 -6.94 28.20 21.13
CA LYS A 253 -7.45 27.10 20.29
C LYS A 253 -6.57 25.85 20.39
N ALA A 254 -5.24 26.00 20.36
CA ALA A 254 -4.31 24.89 20.50
C ALA A 254 -4.47 24.18 21.85
N GLN A 255 -4.66 24.92 22.95
CA GLN A 255 -4.92 24.36 24.28
C GLN A 255 -6.22 23.53 24.32
N VAL A 256 -7.28 23.97 23.63
CA VAL A 256 -8.54 23.19 23.51
C VAL A 256 -8.31 21.88 22.75
N VAL A 257 -7.59 21.91 21.61
CA VAL A 257 -7.27 20.70 20.85
C VAL A 257 -6.37 19.75 21.66
N ILE A 258 -5.35 20.27 22.35
CA ILE A 258 -4.47 19.51 23.25
C ILE A 258 -5.28 18.85 24.39
N LEU A 259 -6.22 19.57 25.00
CA LEU A 259 -7.08 19.04 26.06
C LEU A 259 -7.98 17.91 25.55
N HIS A 260 -8.56 18.06 24.35
CA HIS A 260 -9.35 17.00 23.71
C HIS A 260 -8.48 15.76 23.41
N GLY A 261 -7.27 15.95 22.88
CA GLY A 261 -6.34 14.85 22.66
C GLY A 261 -5.92 14.14 23.97
N HIS A 262 -5.69 14.90 25.04
CA HIS A 262 -5.46 14.33 26.37
C HIS A 262 -6.68 13.54 26.90
N GLN A 263 -7.91 13.97 26.60
CA GLN A 263 -9.14 13.25 26.95
C GLN A 263 -9.26 11.93 26.18
N LEU A 264 -8.99 11.93 24.87
CA LEU A 264 -8.94 10.70 24.07
C LEU A 264 -7.86 9.74 24.59
N ALA A 265 -6.67 10.27 24.93
CA ALA A 265 -5.58 9.50 25.51
C ALA A 265 -5.96 8.84 26.86
N ALA A 266 -6.68 9.56 27.73
CA ALA A 266 -7.19 9.04 28.99
C ALA A 266 -8.24 7.93 28.79
N ASN A 267 -9.10 8.06 27.77
CA ASN A 267 -10.11 7.07 27.38
C ASN A 267 -9.52 5.85 26.62
N HIS A 268 -8.21 5.57 26.77
CA HIS A 268 -7.50 4.43 26.17
C HIS A 268 -7.64 4.29 24.65
N HIS A 269 -7.76 5.42 23.95
CA HIS A 269 -7.94 5.48 22.49
C HIS A 269 -6.80 4.79 21.71
N TYR A 270 -7.10 3.97 20.70
CA TYR A 270 -6.10 3.12 20.00
C TYR A 270 -4.89 3.89 19.46
N ALA A 271 -5.11 5.13 19.02
CA ALA A 271 -4.11 6.03 18.44
C ALA A 271 -3.26 6.80 19.49
N LEU A 272 -3.35 6.46 20.78
CA LEU A 272 -2.69 7.13 21.93
C LEU A 272 -1.36 7.85 21.61
N ASN A 273 -0.36 7.15 21.07
CA ASN A 273 0.95 7.74 20.78
C ASN A 273 0.92 8.88 19.76
N LEU A 274 0.09 8.77 18.71
CA LEU A 274 -0.04 9.78 17.65
C LEU A 274 -0.73 11.03 18.20
N ILE A 275 -1.82 10.83 18.95
CA ILE A 275 -2.54 11.91 19.65
C ILE A 275 -1.61 12.64 20.62
N CYS A 276 -0.85 11.92 21.45
CA CYS A 276 0.13 12.52 22.35
C CYS A 276 1.27 13.24 21.61
N GLN A 277 1.73 12.72 20.48
CA GLN A 277 2.73 13.39 19.63
C GLN A 277 2.17 14.71 19.11
N GLN A 278 1.00 14.70 18.47
CA GLN A 278 0.33 15.89 17.93
C GLN A 278 0.00 16.93 19.02
N CYS A 279 -0.38 16.49 20.22
CA CYS A 279 -0.55 17.39 21.39
C CYS A 279 0.76 18.07 21.81
N ASN A 280 1.87 17.34 21.84
CA ASN A 280 3.18 17.90 22.17
C ASN A 280 3.72 18.80 21.05
N GLU A 281 3.41 18.47 19.80
CA GLU A 281 3.77 19.25 18.62
C GLU A 281 3.04 20.60 18.59
N LEU A 282 1.72 20.63 18.79
CA LEU A 282 0.96 21.89 18.93
C LEU A 282 1.47 22.75 20.09
N ARG A 283 1.81 22.12 21.23
CA ARG A 283 2.38 22.83 22.38
C ARG A 283 3.70 23.49 22.00
N HIS A 284 4.62 22.75 21.38
CA HIS A 284 5.91 23.29 20.96
C HIS A 284 5.78 24.47 19.98
N HIS A 285 4.90 24.38 18.96
CA HIS A 285 4.67 25.50 18.04
C HIS A 285 4.03 26.71 18.74
N SER A 286 3.13 26.48 19.70
CA SER A 286 2.52 27.53 20.54
C SER A 286 3.55 28.25 21.40
N ASP A 287 4.43 27.49 22.07
CA ASP A 287 5.49 28.01 22.93
C ASP A 287 6.49 28.83 22.12
N VAL A 288 6.96 28.30 20.97
CA VAL A 288 7.91 28.96 20.06
C VAL A 288 7.34 30.28 19.51
N LEU A 289 6.10 30.29 19.02
CA LEU A 289 5.46 31.52 18.53
C LEU A 289 5.37 32.57 19.64
N SER A 290 4.95 32.16 20.84
CA SER A 290 4.79 33.06 21.98
C SER A 290 6.13 33.66 22.43
N ASP A 291 7.19 32.85 22.51
CA ASP A 291 8.51 33.33 22.93
C ASP A 291 9.22 34.16 21.85
N GLU A 292 9.03 33.84 20.57
CA GLU A 292 9.51 34.63 19.44
C GLU A 292 8.86 36.03 19.38
N ILE A 293 7.55 36.13 19.64
CA ILE A 293 6.85 37.42 19.79
C ILE A 293 7.41 38.23 20.97
N LYS A 294 7.52 37.63 22.17
CA LYS A 294 8.13 38.30 23.35
C LYS A 294 9.56 38.77 23.07
N ARG A 295 10.36 37.92 22.42
CA ARG A 295 11.77 38.20 22.05
C ARG A 295 11.86 39.40 21.10
N LYS A 296 11.00 39.46 20.08
CA LYS A 296 10.93 40.58 19.13
C LYS A 296 10.43 41.86 19.81
N GLN A 297 9.45 41.77 20.72
CA GLN A 297 8.94 42.89 21.49
C GLN A 297 10.03 43.52 22.38
N MET A 298 10.80 42.69 23.11
CA MET A 298 11.90 43.15 23.95
C MET A 298 13.02 43.83 23.13
N ARG A 299 13.34 43.33 21.93
CA ARG A 299 14.31 43.97 21.04
C ARG A 299 13.81 45.31 20.50
N LEU A 300 12.55 45.38 20.05
CA LEU A 300 11.96 46.62 19.57
C LEU A 300 11.84 47.67 20.69
N GLN A 301 11.45 47.30 21.92
CA GLN A 301 11.42 48.22 23.06
C GLN A 301 12.83 48.74 23.38
N LYS A 302 13.83 47.86 23.47
CA LYS A 302 15.23 48.26 23.70
C LYS A 302 15.79 49.14 22.57
N THR A 303 15.31 48.95 21.33
CA THR A 303 15.64 49.83 20.19
C THR A 303 14.95 51.20 20.30
N LEU A 304 13.71 51.24 20.79
CA LEU A 304 12.99 52.48 21.07
C LEU A 304 13.66 53.32 22.16
N ASP A 305 14.15 52.66 23.22
CA ASP A 305 14.86 53.32 24.32
C ASP A 305 16.18 53.95 23.84
N LEU A 306 16.94 53.24 22.99
CA LEU A 306 18.15 53.76 22.34
C LEU A 306 17.85 55.00 21.50
N HIS A 307 16.89 54.92 20.58
CA HIS A 307 16.46 56.05 19.75
C HIS A 307 16.01 57.25 20.60
N THR A 308 15.30 56.99 21.69
CA THR A 308 14.82 58.04 22.59
C THR A 308 15.98 58.78 23.25
N ARG A 309 17.01 58.06 23.74
CA ARG A 309 18.23 58.66 24.30
C ARG A 309 19.02 59.45 23.25
N LEU A 310 19.17 58.91 22.03
CA LEU A 310 19.85 59.60 20.93
C LEU A 310 19.10 60.87 20.50
N GLN A 311 17.76 60.84 20.47
CA GLN A 311 16.94 62.02 20.18
C GLN A 311 17.05 63.08 21.28
N GLN A 312 17.08 62.70 22.56
CA GLN A 312 17.30 63.63 23.67
C GLN A 312 18.69 64.28 23.61
N ALA A 313 19.74 63.51 23.30
CA ALA A 313 21.09 64.04 23.11
C ALA A 313 21.18 65.00 21.91
N LEU A 314 20.50 64.69 20.79
CA LEU A 314 20.40 65.58 19.63
C LEU A 314 19.66 66.88 19.95
N GLN A 315 18.49 66.80 20.60
CA GLN A 315 17.73 67.98 21.03
C GLN A 315 18.59 68.86 21.95
N CYS A 316 19.32 68.27 22.88
CA CYS A 316 20.24 68.99 23.76
C CYS A 316 21.40 69.67 23.00
N CYS A 317 21.93 69.05 21.94
CA CYS A 317 22.90 69.69 21.05
C CYS A 317 22.30 70.90 20.33
N ASP A 318 21.08 70.77 19.79
CA ASP A 318 20.42 71.82 19.02
C ASP A 318 20.00 73.00 19.94
N GLU A 319 19.52 72.73 21.16
CA GLU A 319 19.26 73.73 22.21
C GLU A 319 20.55 74.44 22.67
N GLY A 320 21.66 73.71 22.83
CA GLY A 320 22.95 74.29 23.19
C GLY A 320 23.53 75.17 22.08
N ALA A 321 23.41 74.75 20.82
CA ALA A 321 23.77 75.55 19.66
C ALA A 321 22.90 76.81 19.54
N TYR A 322 21.59 76.71 19.81
CA TYR A 322 20.67 77.84 19.85
C TYR A 322 21.01 78.83 20.98
N LEU A 323 21.34 78.35 22.18
CA LEU A 323 21.81 79.18 23.30
C LEU A 323 23.05 79.99 22.92
N LEU A 324 24.02 79.38 22.23
CA LEU A 324 25.22 80.06 21.75
C LEU A 324 24.93 81.05 20.62
N ALA A 325 24.05 80.70 19.66
CA ALA A 325 23.69 81.55 18.53
C ALA A 325 22.95 82.84 18.93
N ASN A 326 22.14 82.79 20.00
CA ASN A 326 21.39 83.96 20.49
C ASN A 326 22.22 84.94 21.35
N GLN A 327 23.52 84.70 21.53
CA GLN A 327 24.41 85.60 22.29
C GLN A 327 24.73 86.88 21.51
N GLN A 328 23.86 87.89 21.64
CA GLN A 328 23.98 89.19 20.96
C GLN A 328 25.38 89.81 21.15
N MET A 329 26.10 89.94 20.02
CA MET A 329 27.51 90.36 19.93
C MET A 329 27.83 91.61 20.76
N ASP A 330 26.98 92.63 20.70
CA ASP A 330 27.26 93.94 21.29
C ASP A 330 27.14 93.92 22.82
N LYS A 331 26.15 93.17 23.34
CA LYS A 331 25.95 93.01 24.78
C LYS A 331 27.04 92.14 25.41
N CYS A 332 27.46 91.09 24.72
CA CYS A 332 28.45 90.12 25.21
C CYS A 332 29.90 90.64 25.20
N GLN A 333 30.15 91.84 24.69
CA GLN A 333 31.44 92.53 24.79
C GLN A 333 31.60 93.34 26.10
N SER A 334 30.51 93.63 26.80
CA SER A 334 30.55 94.26 28.13
C SER A 334 30.99 93.27 29.21
N LYS A 335 31.64 93.74 30.28
CA LYS A 335 32.11 92.86 31.38
C LYS A 335 30.95 92.10 32.02
N GLU A 336 29.84 92.80 32.28
CA GLU A 336 28.61 92.24 32.86
C GLU A 336 27.91 91.28 31.90
N GLY A 337 27.82 91.61 30.60
CA GLY A 337 27.22 90.75 29.58
C GLY A 337 28.03 89.47 29.34
N ALA A 338 29.36 89.54 29.34
CA ALA A 338 30.23 88.36 29.27
C ALA A 338 30.09 87.47 30.52
N GLN A 339 29.98 88.07 31.71
CA GLN A 339 29.78 87.33 32.96
C GLN A 339 28.39 86.66 33.01
N LYS A 340 27.34 87.33 32.53
CA LYS A 340 26.00 86.72 32.39
C LYS A 340 26.00 85.58 31.36
N ALA A 341 26.62 85.78 30.20
CA ALA A 341 26.69 84.75 29.17
C ALA A 341 27.49 83.51 29.62
N LEU A 342 28.49 83.67 30.51
CA LEU A 342 29.13 82.56 31.19
C LEU A 342 28.16 81.81 32.12
N GLN A 343 27.44 82.51 33.00
CA GLN A 343 26.48 81.89 33.92
C GLN A 343 25.34 81.17 33.18
N ASP A 344 24.89 81.69 32.05
CA ASP A 344 23.85 81.07 31.24
C ASP A 344 24.37 79.82 30.49
N ILE A 345 25.66 79.78 30.11
CA ILE A 345 26.34 78.56 29.63
C ILE A 345 26.51 77.54 30.77
N GLU A 346 27.02 77.97 31.92
CA GLU A 346 27.34 77.09 33.06
C GLU A 346 26.07 76.41 33.58
N ARG A 347 24.97 77.16 33.74
CA ARG A 347 23.65 76.61 34.11
C ARG A 347 23.11 75.59 33.10
N PHE A 348 23.33 75.80 31.81
CA PHE A 348 22.94 74.85 30.77
C PHE A 348 23.78 73.57 30.81
N LEU A 349 25.10 73.69 31.00
CA LEU A 349 25.99 72.53 31.13
C LEU A 349 25.68 71.72 32.40
N GLU A 350 25.27 72.36 33.49
CA GLU A 350 24.75 71.70 34.70
C GLU A 350 23.45 70.95 34.42
N SER A 351 22.40 71.63 33.92
CA SER A 351 21.09 71.03 33.67
C SER A 351 21.13 69.90 32.64
N SER A 352 22.00 70.03 31.65
CA SER A 352 22.12 69.12 30.51
C SER A 352 23.23 68.07 30.69
N SER A 353 23.95 68.08 31.81
CA SER A 353 25.12 67.23 32.09
C SER A 353 24.90 65.73 31.81
N ALA A 354 23.70 65.23 32.13
CA ALA A 354 23.29 63.84 31.89
C ALA A 354 23.28 63.44 30.40
N TYR A 355 23.00 64.38 29.49
CA TYR A 355 23.07 64.18 28.04
C TYR A 355 24.43 64.62 27.49
N LEU A 356 24.97 65.72 28.04
CA LEU A 356 26.28 66.31 27.79
C LEU A 356 27.41 65.27 27.79
N ASN A 357 27.45 64.42 28.83
CA ASN A 357 28.63 63.62 29.19
C ASN A 357 28.43 62.10 29.03
N TYR A 358 27.56 61.66 28.12
CA TYR A 358 27.44 60.22 27.80
C TYR A 358 28.75 59.62 27.29
N ASP A 359 29.03 58.39 27.73
CA ASP A 359 30.06 57.52 27.18
C ASP A 359 29.48 56.68 26.02
N PRO A 360 30.03 56.77 24.78
CA PRO A 360 29.66 55.91 23.66
C PRO A 360 29.93 54.43 23.91
N GLN A 361 30.92 54.08 24.74
CA GLN A 361 31.32 52.68 24.97
C GLN A 361 30.30 51.96 25.86
N ALA A 362 29.87 52.60 26.95
CA ALA A 362 28.71 52.18 27.74
C ALA A 362 27.44 52.07 26.87
N LEU A 363 27.16 53.06 25.99
CA LEU A 363 26.02 52.98 25.07
C LEU A 363 26.12 51.80 24.08
N HIS A 364 27.31 51.47 23.60
CA HIS A 364 27.52 50.29 22.76
C HIS A 364 27.37 48.97 23.53
N TYR A 365 27.79 48.92 24.80
CA TYR A 365 27.67 47.76 25.67
C TYR A 365 26.20 47.52 26.09
N ASP A 366 25.55 48.53 26.68
CA ASP A 366 24.16 48.47 27.14
C ASP A 366 23.21 47.98 26.04
N PHE A 367 23.45 48.39 24.78
CA PHE A 367 22.57 48.14 23.65
C PHE A 367 23.08 47.08 22.65
N GLU A 368 24.18 46.37 22.93
CA GLU A 368 24.84 45.43 22.01
C GLU A 368 23.85 44.50 21.27
N SER A 369 22.90 43.91 22.01
CA SER A 369 21.87 42.98 21.52
C SER A 369 20.90 43.53 20.45
N VAL A 370 20.91 44.84 20.18
CA VAL A 370 20.09 45.51 19.15
C VAL A 370 20.91 46.34 18.15
N LEU A 371 22.25 46.41 18.27
CA LEU A 371 23.07 47.27 17.41
C LEU A 371 23.22 46.74 15.97
N THR A 372 22.41 47.26 15.05
CA THR A 372 22.66 47.16 13.60
C THR A 372 23.80 48.11 13.15
N PRO A 373 24.38 47.95 11.95
CA PRO A 373 25.37 48.89 11.40
C PRO A 373 24.85 50.33 11.34
N GLU A 374 23.57 50.52 11.01
CA GLU A 374 22.89 51.81 10.88
C GLU A 374 22.80 52.50 12.24
N LEU A 375 22.41 51.77 13.29
CA LEU A 375 22.38 52.27 14.67
C LEU A 375 23.79 52.63 15.17
N LYS A 376 24.83 51.87 14.80
CA LYS A 376 26.23 52.21 15.14
C LYS A 376 26.66 53.52 14.46
N CYS A 377 26.31 53.72 13.18
CA CYS A 377 26.55 54.98 12.47
C CYS A 377 25.75 56.16 13.07
N GLN A 378 24.52 55.93 13.52
CA GLN A 378 23.73 56.96 14.22
C GLN A 378 24.38 57.37 15.56
N ILE A 379 24.79 56.41 16.40
CA ILE A 379 25.51 56.68 17.66
C ILE A 379 26.75 57.55 17.40
N GLN A 380 27.57 57.19 16.41
CA GLN A 380 28.77 57.96 16.04
C GLN A 380 28.44 59.37 15.53
N SER A 381 27.37 59.53 14.74
CA SER A 381 26.91 60.85 14.27
C SER A 381 26.44 61.76 15.41
N VAL A 382 25.75 61.20 16.40
CA VAL A 382 25.34 61.93 17.63
C VAL A 382 26.57 62.28 18.48
N GLN A 383 27.53 61.37 18.64
CA GLN A 383 28.80 61.63 19.33
C GLN A 383 29.56 62.81 18.70
N VAL A 384 29.75 62.81 17.38
CA VAL A 384 30.44 63.91 16.68
C VAL A 384 29.70 65.24 16.85
N LYS A 385 28.36 65.26 16.88
CA LYS A 385 27.59 66.47 17.22
C LYS A 385 27.83 66.93 18.67
N LEU A 386 27.82 66.02 19.64
CA LEU A 386 28.08 66.31 21.06
C LEU A 386 29.49 66.92 21.25
N GLU A 387 30.51 66.33 20.64
CA GLU A 387 31.90 66.82 20.70
C GLU A 387 32.05 68.22 20.08
N ASN A 388 31.41 68.47 18.94
CA ASN A 388 31.37 69.81 18.32
C ASN A 388 30.70 70.84 19.24
N VAL A 389 29.56 70.52 19.86
CA VAL A 389 28.85 71.44 20.76
C VAL A 389 29.65 71.68 22.06
N ARG A 390 30.26 70.65 22.66
CA ARG A 390 31.21 70.82 23.79
C ARG A 390 32.34 71.78 23.42
N SER A 391 32.99 71.56 22.27
CA SER A 391 34.06 72.43 21.75
C SER A 391 33.59 73.87 21.52
N MET A 392 32.37 74.10 21.01
CA MET A 392 31.80 75.43 20.87
C MET A 392 31.61 76.13 22.23
N PHE A 393 31.13 75.40 23.26
CA PHE A 393 31.02 75.93 24.62
C PHE A 393 32.40 76.24 25.24
N GLU A 394 33.38 75.33 25.14
CA GLU A 394 34.74 75.53 25.65
C GLU A 394 35.41 76.75 25.02
N ASN A 395 35.34 76.89 23.70
CA ASN A 395 35.87 78.04 22.98
C ASN A 395 35.18 79.33 23.42
N ARG A 396 33.86 79.33 23.59
CA ARG A 396 33.10 80.51 24.00
C ARG A 396 33.38 80.91 25.46
N GLN A 397 33.47 79.94 26.37
CA GLN A 397 33.91 80.17 27.74
C GLN A 397 35.34 80.71 27.79
N SER A 398 36.26 80.17 26.96
CA SER A 398 37.64 80.66 26.85
C SER A 398 37.68 82.13 26.40
N CYS A 399 36.88 82.51 25.40
CA CYS A 399 36.74 83.89 24.95
C CYS A 399 36.24 84.83 26.06
N PHE A 400 35.18 84.46 26.80
CA PHE A 400 34.66 85.30 27.87
C PHE A 400 35.61 85.39 29.07
N LYS A 401 36.24 84.29 29.48
CA LYS A 401 37.27 84.30 30.53
C LYS A 401 38.43 85.24 30.15
N LYS A 402 38.93 85.17 28.90
CA LYS A 402 39.95 86.10 28.36
C LYS A 402 39.49 87.57 28.22
N LEU A 403 38.19 87.84 28.12
CA LEU A 403 37.64 89.21 28.13
C LEU A 403 37.56 89.78 29.56
N LEU A 404 37.22 88.95 30.54
CA LEU A 404 37.19 89.35 31.95
C LEU A 404 38.59 89.60 32.54
N ASP A 405 39.61 88.91 32.02
CA ASP A 405 41.00 88.88 32.50
C ASP A 405 41.92 89.96 31.85
N LYS A 406 41.37 90.83 30.98
CA LYS A 406 42.15 91.84 30.25
C LYS A 406 42.57 93.04 31.11
N HIS A 407 43.74 92.93 31.75
CA HIS A 407 44.47 94.10 32.25
C HIS A 407 44.96 95.01 31.10
N VAL A 408 44.78 96.33 31.24
CA VAL A 408 45.16 97.34 30.24
C VAL A 408 46.65 97.67 30.33
N ARG A 409 47.37 97.67 29.19
CA ARG A 409 48.68 98.36 28.96
C ARG A 409 48.89 98.62 27.44
N PRO A 410 49.86 99.46 27.02
CA PRO A 410 49.65 100.42 25.93
C PRO A 410 50.04 99.97 24.50
N VAL A 411 49.66 100.82 23.55
CA VAL A 411 49.83 100.71 22.09
C VAL A 411 51.24 101.09 21.62
N GLN A 412 51.74 100.42 20.57
CA GLN A 412 52.82 100.92 19.71
C GLN A 412 52.59 100.49 18.24
N LEU A 413 52.88 101.38 17.28
CA LEU A 413 52.81 101.11 15.83
C LEU A 413 54.19 100.73 15.26
N VAL A 414 54.22 100.00 14.13
CA VAL A 414 55.17 100.15 12.98
C VAL A 414 54.85 99.11 11.87
N ALA A 415 55.31 99.36 10.63
CA ALA A 415 55.22 98.50 9.41
C ALA A 415 56.60 98.53 8.68
N PRO A 416 56.91 97.85 7.53
CA PRO A 416 56.05 97.13 6.56
C PRO A 416 56.65 95.78 6.00
N ARG A 417 56.23 95.40 4.76
CA ARG A 417 56.59 94.26 3.84
C ARG A 417 58.11 94.11 3.49
N PRO A 418 58.65 93.00 2.86
CA PRO A 418 58.14 92.30 1.64
C PRO A 418 58.49 90.79 1.29
N GLU A 419 57.85 90.28 0.22
CA GLU A 419 58.29 89.37 -0.91
C GLU A 419 58.87 87.92 -0.83
N ASN A 420 58.13 86.93 -1.43
CA ASN A 420 58.43 86.04 -2.60
C ASN A 420 59.66 85.05 -2.70
N PRO A 421 59.70 84.02 -3.63
CA PRO A 421 58.66 83.12 -4.22
C PRO A 421 59.14 81.59 -4.39
N PRO A 422 59.03 80.76 -5.51
CA PRO A 422 58.90 79.26 -5.41
C PRO A 422 59.73 78.31 -6.37
N ARG A 423 59.64 76.96 -6.21
CA ARG A 423 59.85 75.79 -7.18
C ARG A 423 59.98 74.42 -6.41
N SER A 424 60.01 73.18 -6.94
CA SER A 424 60.31 72.54 -8.26
C SER A 424 59.49 71.23 -8.53
N LYS A 425 59.80 70.46 -9.61
CA LYS A 425 59.09 69.22 -10.08
C LYS A 425 59.94 67.91 -10.05
N SER A 426 59.30 66.80 -10.44
CA SER A 426 59.69 65.38 -10.65
C SER A 426 60.98 65.08 -11.46
N PRO A 427 61.43 63.80 -11.58
CA PRO A 427 61.12 62.99 -12.79
C PRO A 427 60.99 61.44 -12.62
N LEU A 428 60.77 60.73 -13.74
CA LEU A 428 60.69 59.27 -13.97
C LEU A 428 61.84 58.78 -14.89
N PHE A 429 62.17 57.47 -14.92
CA PHE A 429 62.90 56.80 -16.04
C PHE A 429 62.71 55.26 -16.10
N SER A 430 63.10 54.62 -17.22
CA SER A 430 63.05 53.15 -17.52
C SER A 430 64.38 52.72 -18.23
N PRO A 431 64.54 51.83 -19.28
CA PRO A 431 63.65 50.98 -20.10
C PRO A 431 64.24 49.58 -20.58
N LYS A 432 63.61 48.94 -21.60
CA LYS A 432 64.16 48.07 -22.71
C LYS A 432 64.34 46.52 -22.63
N HIS A 433 63.37 45.81 -23.24
CA HIS A 433 63.42 44.99 -24.49
C HIS A 433 64.40 43.79 -24.76
N ALA A 434 63.78 42.61 -25.04
CA ALA A 434 63.87 41.75 -26.28
C ALA A 434 65.20 41.02 -26.67
N PRO A 435 65.22 40.00 -27.58
CA PRO A 435 64.18 39.45 -28.49
C PRO A 435 63.98 37.90 -28.46
N ALA A 436 63.30 37.33 -29.48
CA ALA A 436 62.99 35.90 -29.72
C ALA A 436 64.04 35.21 -30.66
N GLU A 437 63.96 33.97 -31.21
CA GLU A 437 62.92 32.95 -31.53
C GLU A 437 63.52 31.51 -31.35
N GLY A 438 62.97 30.32 -31.70
CA GLY A 438 61.70 29.83 -32.32
C GLY A 438 61.83 28.38 -32.87
N GLY A 439 60.72 27.72 -33.30
CA GLY A 439 60.75 26.50 -34.17
C GLY A 439 60.18 25.15 -33.62
N ALA A 440 59.74 24.27 -34.54
CA ALA A 440 59.30 22.86 -34.37
C ALA A 440 59.74 22.04 -35.64
N PRO A 441 59.68 20.68 -35.76
CA PRO A 441 58.46 19.83 -35.71
C PRO A 441 58.67 18.35 -35.22
N ALA A 442 57.83 17.39 -35.67
CA ALA A 442 57.69 15.96 -35.25
C ALA A 442 58.65 14.95 -36.01
N SER A 443 58.63 13.60 -35.89
CA SER A 443 57.53 12.60 -35.79
C SER A 443 58.00 11.11 -35.70
N HIS A 444 57.06 10.15 -35.49
CA HIS A 444 57.08 8.68 -35.85
C HIS A 444 58.04 7.70 -35.09
N LEU A 445 57.86 6.35 -35.01
CA LEU A 445 56.81 5.36 -35.41
C LEU A 445 56.95 3.95 -34.73
N GLY A 446 55.82 3.23 -34.52
CA GLY A 446 55.67 1.73 -34.58
C GLY A 446 56.28 0.82 -33.48
N LEU A 447 56.05 -0.51 -33.43
CA LEU A 447 54.90 -1.38 -33.80
C LEU A 447 55.08 -2.84 -33.22
N HIS A 448 54.27 -3.82 -33.66
CA HIS A 448 54.22 -5.28 -33.35
C HIS A 448 53.52 -5.70 -32.03
N SER A 449 52.64 -6.73 -31.91
CA SER A 449 52.13 -7.87 -32.72
C SER A 449 52.63 -9.28 -32.31
N SER A 450 51.70 -10.21 -32.00
CA SER A 450 51.81 -11.69 -32.11
C SER A 450 50.48 -12.40 -31.73
N ALA A 451 50.27 -13.66 -32.15
CA ALA A 451 49.03 -14.42 -31.93
C ALA A 451 49.24 -15.96 -31.82
N SER A 452 48.27 -16.68 -31.22
CA SER A 452 48.07 -18.15 -31.26
C SER A 452 46.59 -18.42 -30.88
N ILE A 453 45.73 -19.18 -31.58
CA ILE A 453 45.81 -20.53 -32.18
C ILE A 453 45.78 -21.66 -31.14
N PHE A 454 44.67 -22.41 -31.12
CA PHE A 454 44.61 -23.85 -30.86
C PHE A 454 43.46 -24.47 -31.69
N LEU A 455 43.59 -25.73 -32.12
CA LEU A 455 42.61 -26.48 -32.91
C LEU A 455 41.94 -27.60 -32.09
N PRO A 456 40.78 -28.13 -32.52
CA PRO A 456 40.03 -29.14 -31.79
C PRO A 456 40.48 -30.59 -32.07
N THR A 457 40.20 -31.47 -31.11
CA THR A 457 40.22 -32.94 -31.18
C THR A 457 39.16 -33.49 -30.22
N SER A 458 38.54 -34.65 -30.42
CA SER A 458 38.64 -35.64 -31.51
C SER A 458 37.31 -36.37 -31.70
N VAL A 459 37.16 -37.08 -32.83
CA VAL A 459 36.01 -37.95 -33.12
C VAL A 459 35.84 -39.05 -32.05
N ALA A 460 34.59 -39.29 -31.62
CA ALA A 460 34.17 -40.49 -30.93
C ALA A 460 33.11 -41.21 -31.78
N SER A 461 33.18 -42.55 -31.86
CA SER A 461 32.28 -43.37 -32.69
C SER A 461 31.03 -43.80 -31.92
N PRO A 462 29.84 -43.87 -32.55
CA PRO A 462 28.58 -44.13 -31.86
C PRO A 462 28.50 -45.53 -31.26
N LYS A 463 28.08 -45.62 -29.99
CA LYS A 463 27.83 -46.88 -29.25
C LYS A 463 26.62 -46.79 -28.31
N GLY A 464 25.48 -46.36 -28.84
CA GLY A 464 24.19 -46.42 -28.15
C GLY A 464 23.07 -46.81 -29.11
N ALA A 465 22.80 -48.10 -29.29
CA ALA A 465 21.59 -48.53 -29.99
C ALA A 465 20.39 -48.36 -29.04
N LEU A 466 19.55 -47.35 -29.29
CA LEU A 466 18.40 -47.05 -28.43
C LEU A 466 17.39 -48.20 -28.43
N SER A 467 16.58 -48.26 -27.38
CA SER A 467 15.49 -49.21 -27.28
C SER A 467 14.42 -48.96 -28.37
N VAL A 468 13.78 -50.04 -28.84
CA VAL A 468 12.71 -49.96 -29.86
C VAL A 468 11.57 -49.03 -29.39
N SER A 469 11.30 -48.99 -28.08
CA SER A 469 10.33 -48.08 -27.46
C SER A 469 10.71 -46.60 -27.61
N ALA A 470 11.98 -46.24 -27.45
CA ALA A 470 12.45 -44.85 -27.65
C ALA A 470 12.25 -44.42 -29.11
N LEU A 471 12.54 -45.30 -30.07
CA LEU A 471 12.32 -45.02 -31.49
C LEU A 471 10.83 -44.86 -31.83
N HIS A 472 9.92 -45.60 -31.18
CA HIS A 472 8.47 -45.38 -31.32
C HIS A 472 8.04 -43.98 -30.84
N VAL A 473 8.54 -43.50 -29.69
CA VAL A 473 8.20 -42.15 -29.19
C VAL A 473 8.73 -41.05 -30.11
N ILE A 474 9.88 -41.26 -30.76
CA ILE A 474 10.43 -40.30 -31.75
C ILE A 474 9.62 -40.30 -33.05
N ASN A 475 9.19 -41.47 -33.52
CA ASN A 475 8.26 -41.56 -34.65
C ASN A 475 6.91 -40.91 -34.33
N GLU A 476 6.36 -41.10 -33.12
CA GLU A 476 5.15 -40.39 -32.67
C GLU A 476 5.37 -38.87 -32.65
N LEU A 477 6.49 -38.40 -32.08
CA LEU A 477 6.83 -36.98 -32.01
C LEU A 477 6.88 -36.34 -33.41
N ILE A 478 7.53 -36.99 -34.38
CA ILE A 478 7.67 -36.51 -35.77
C ILE A 478 6.34 -36.58 -36.53
N GLU A 479 5.61 -37.70 -36.45
CA GLU A 479 4.37 -37.84 -37.23
C GLU A 479 3.28 -36.90 -36.70
N THR A 480 3.19 -36.74 -35.38
CA THR A 480 2.30 -35.73 -34.76
C THR A 480 2.81 -34.29 -34.94
N GLU A 481 4.07 -34.08 -35.37
CA GLU A 481 4.57 -32.78 -35.83
C GLU A 481 4.10 -32.48 -37.25
N ARG A 482 4.21 -33.45 -38.18
CA ARG A 482 3.70 -33.32 -39.55
C ARG A 482 2.22 -32.98 -39.59
N VAL A 483 1.41 -33.75 -38.86
CA VAL A 483 -0.04 -33.50 -38.71
C VAL A 483 -0.29 -32.11 -38.11
N TYR A 484 0.48 -31.68 -37.11
CA TYR A 484 0.34 -30.35 -36.53
C TYR A 484 0.65 -29.23 -37.54
N VAL A 485 1.73 -29.36 -38.31
CA VAL A 485 2.11 -28.40 -39.36
C VAL A 485 1.05 -28.33 -40.47
N GLU A 486 0.53 -29.48 -40.92
CA GLU A 486 -0.54 -29.57 -41.91
C GLU A 486 -1.84 -28.94 -41.41
N GLU A 487 -2.25 -29.23 -40.17
CA GLU A 487 -3.46 -28.66 -39.56
C GLU A 487 -3.35 -27.14 -39.31
N LEU A 488 -2.14 -26.59 -39.12
CA LEU A 488 -1.95 -25.14 -39.15
C LEU A 488 -2.02 -24.58 -40.58
N PHE A 489 -1.46 -25.28 -41.57
CA PHE A 489 -1.49 -24.85 -42.97
C PHE A 489 -2.92 -24.77 -43.52
N THR A 490 -3.76 -25.78 -43.27
CA THR A 490 -5.16 -25.79 -43.73
C THR A 490 -5.98 -24.69 -43.06
N VAL A 491 -5.69 -24.33 -41.81
CA VAL A 491 -6.33 -23.20 -41.13
C VAL A 491 -5.91 -21.85 -41.73
N LEU A 492 -4.61 -21.67 -41.94
CA LEU A 492 -4.05 -20.42 -42.45
C LEU A 492 -4.45 -20.14 -43.90
N THR A 493 -4.52 -21.18 -44.74
CA THR A 493 -4.98 -21.05 -46.13
C THR A 493 -6.51 -21.02 -46.22
N GLY A 494 -7.19 -22.01 -45.62
CA GLY A 494 -8.62 -22.24 -45.81
C GLY A 494 -9.56 -21.35 -44.99
N TYR A 495 -9.07 -20.67 -43.93
CA TYR A 495 -9.84 -19.67 -43.20
C TYR A 495 -9.15 -18.30 -43.18
N ARG A 496 -7.88 -18.20 -42.78
CA ARG A 496 -7.23 -16.88 -42.61
C ARG A 496 -7.00 -16.15 -43.94
N ALA A 497 -6.58 -16.85 -45.00
CA ALA A 497 -6.43 -16.24 -46.32
C ALA A 497 -7.79 -16.01 -47.02
N GLU A 498 -8.79 -16.87 -46.79
CA GLU A 498 -10.16 -16.66 -47.27
C GLU A 498 -10.81 -15.39 -46.71
N MET A 499 -10.33 -14.84 -45.58
CA MET A 499 -10.76 -13.51 -45.12
C MET A 499 -10.34 -12.36 -46.05
N ASP A 500 -9.27 -12.55 -46.83
CA ASP A 500 -8.80 -11.57 -47.81
C ASP A 500 -9.35 -11.85 -49.23
N ASN A 501 -10.09 -12.95 -49.42
CA ASN A 501 -10.65 -13.36 -50.72
C ASN A 501 -11.89 -12.50 -51.09
N PRO A 502 -11.87 -11.75 -52.22
CA PRO A 502 -12.99 -10.91 -52.64
C PRO A 502 -14.33 -11.65 -52.78
N ALA A 503 -14.34 -12.94 -53.13
CA ALA A 503 -15.55 -13.74 -53.24
C ALA A 503 -16.20 -14.06 -51.88
N MET A 504 -15.42 -14.03 -50.80
CA MET A 504 -15.86 -14.37 -49.44
C MET A 504 -16.27 -13.14 -48.61
N LEU A 505 -15.89 -11.93 -49.04
CA LEU A 505 -16.17 -10.67 -48.32
C LEU A 505 -17.65 -10.43 -48.01
N LEU A 506 -18.56 -10.93 -48.86
CA LEU A 506 -20.02 -10.80 -48.67
C LEU A 506 -20.58 -11.73 -47.59
N LEU A 507 -19.87 -12.80 -47.23
CA LEU A 507 -20.26 -13.73 -46.17
C LEU A 507 -19.69 -13.31 -44.80
N MET A 508 -18.70 -12.41 -44.78
CA MET A 508 -17.97 -12.06 -43.57
C MET A 508 -18.81 -11.17 -42.63
N PRO A 509 -19.03 -11.57 -41.36
CA PRO A 509 -19.78 -10.76 -40.41
C PRO A 509 -19.01 -9.47 -40.05
N PRO A 510 -19.69 -8.32 -39.86
CA PRO A 510 -19.03 -7.03 -39.64
C PRO A 510 -18.02 -7.00 -38.47
N VAL A 511 -18.27 -7.77 -37.41
CA VAL A 511 -17.41 -7.89 -36.22
C VAL A 511 -16.03 -8.50 -36.50
N LEU A 512 -15.91 -9.27 -37.59
CA LEU A 512 -14.69 -10.00 -37.96
C LEU A 512 -13.78 -9.21 -38.92
N ARG A 513 -14.32 -8.19 -39.61
CA ARG A 513 -13.55 -7.35 -40.53
C ARG A 513 -12.39 -6.65 -39.81
N ASN A 514 -11.21 -6.68 -40.41
CA ASN A 514 -9.94 -6.19 -39.86
C ASN A 514 -9.52 -6.80 -38.51
N ARG A 515 -10.10 -7.95 -38.08
CA ARG A 515 -9.76 -8.64 -36.82
C ARG A 515 -9.14 -10.03 -37.01
N LYS A 516 -8.64 -10.37 -38.21
CA LYS A 516 -8.00 -11.67 -38.49
C LYS A 516 -6.84 -11.95 -37.52
N ASP A 517 -6.02 -10.94 -37.21
CA ASP A 517 -4.88 -11.10 -36.31
C ASP A 517 -5.26 -11.19 -34.83
N VAL A 518 -6.52 -10.88 -34.47
CA VAL A 518 -7.10 -11.20 -33.16
C VAL A 518 -7.66 -12.62 -33.14
N LEU A 519 -8.32 -13.08 -34.20
CA LEU A 519 -8.85 -14.44 -34.27
C LEU A 519 -7.73 -15.50 -34.35
N PHE A 520 -6.76 -15.31 -35.24
CA PHE A 520 -5.66 -16.26 -35.47
C PHE A 520 -4.41 -15.98 -34.66
N GLY A 521 -4.32 -14.84 -33.97
CA GLY A 521 -3.11 -14.43 -33.26
C GLY A 521 -1.88 -14.45 -34.18
N ASN A 522 -0.77 -14.94 -33.64
CA ASN A 522 0.46 -15.22 -34.37
C ASN A 522 0.58 -16.67 -34.89
N MET A 523 -0.53 -17.36 -35.17
CA MET A 523 -0.50 -18.68 -35.82
C MET A 523 0.39 -18.75 -37.09
N PRO A 524 0.52 -17.69 -37.94
CA PRO A 524 1.47 -17.71 -39.07
C PRO A 524 2.94 -17.83 -38.64
N GLU A 525 3.34 -17.17 -37.55
CA GLU A 525 4.70 -17.18 -36.98
C GLU A 525 5.04 -18.59 -36.45
N ILE A 526 4.08 -19.19 -35.74
CA ILE A 526 4.17 -20.56 -35.23
C ILE A 526 4.28 -21.57 -36.37
N TYR A 527 3.40 -21.49 -37.37
CA TYR A 527 3.45 -22.35 -38.55
C TYR A 527 4.80 -22.25 -39.27
N ASP A 528 5.30 -21.03 -39.51
CA ASP A 528 6.55 -20.82 -40.24
C ASP A 528 7.75 -21.44 -39.50
N PHE A 529 7.87 -21.28 -38.18
CA PHE A 529 8.92 -21.95 -37.40
C PHE A 529 8.79 -23.49 -37.46
N HIS A 530 7.60 -24.02 -37.20
CA HIS A 530 7.40 -25.46 -37.13
C HIS A 530 7.63 -26.14 -38.49
N ASN A 531 7.10 -25.56 -39.56
CA ASN A 531 7.30 -26.03 -40.93
C ASN A 531 8.75 -25.89 -41.41
N LYS A 532 9.36 -24.69 -41.29
CA LYS A 532 10.65 -24.38 -41.94
C LYS A 532 11.88 -24.79 -41.13
N ILE A 533 11.74 -24.99 -39.81
CA ILE A 533 12.88 -25.22 -38.90
C ILE A 533 12.67 -26.47 -38.04
N PHE A 534 11.57 -26.54 -37.28
CA PHE A 534 11.48 -27.53 -36.19
C PHE A 534 11.20 -28.95 -36.68
N LEU A 535 10.24 -29.14 -37.60
CA LEU A 535 9.95 -30.44 -38.21
C LEU A 535 11.21 -31.04 -38.87
N HIS A 536 11.89 -30.25 -39.71
CA HIS A 536 13.15 -30.64 -40.36
C HIS A 536 14.26 -31.01 -39.33
N SER A 537 14.30 -30.32 -38.19
CA SER A 537 15.24 -30.64 -37.10
C SER A 537 14.91 -31.98 -36.44
N LEU A 538 13.63 -32.24 -36.14
CA LEU A 538 13.16 -33.51 -35.59
C LEU A 538 13.35 -34.68 -36.58
N GLU A 539 13.06 -34.50 -37.86
CA GLU A 539 13.30 -35.52 -38.89
C GLU A 539 14.79 -35.91 -38.99
N SER A 540 15.71 -34.96 -38.76
CA SER A 540 17.14 -35.25 -38.68
C SER A 540 17.54 -36.19 -37.52
N CYS A 541 16.67 -36.36 -36.52
CA CYS A 541 16.90 -37.25 -35.38
C CYS A 541 16.55 -38.72 -35.68
N LEU A 542 15.91 -39.05 -36.81
CA LEU A 542 15.65 -40.44 -37.21
C LEU A 542 16.95 -41.25 -37.39
N GLY A 543 18.04 -40.58 -37.80
CA GLY A 543 19.38 -41.18 -37.91
C GLY A 543 20.29 -40.95 -36.70
N ALA A 544 19.84 -40.16 -35.71
CA ALA A 544 20.61 -39.78 -34.53
C ALA A 544 19.66 -39.42 -33.35
N PRO A 545 18.96 -40.41 -32.75
CA PRO A 545 17.92 -40.19 -31.73
C PRO A 545 18.39 -39.42 -30.49
N GLU A 546 19.66 -39.54 -30.12
CA GLU A 546 20.33 -38.81 -29.05
C GLU A 546 20.28 -37.28 -29.25
N ARG A 547 20.09 -36.80 -30.50
CA ARG A 547 20.02 -35.37 -30.83
C ARG A 547 18.67 -34.71 -30.55
N VAL A 548 17.63 -35.48 -30.17
CA VAL A 548 16.29 -34.91 -29.91
C VAL A 548 16.33 -33.83 -28.81
N GLY A 549 17.10 -34.04 -27.73
CA GLY A 549 17.27 -33.03 -26.68
C GLY A 549 17.84 -31.71 -27.20
N PHE A 550 18.94 -31.79 -27.96
CA PHE A 550 19.58 -30.63 -28.61
C PHE A 550 18.60 -29.86 -29.51
N CYS A 551 17.74 -30.54 -30.28
CA CYS A 551 16.78 -29.85 -31.16
C CYS A 551 15.78 -28.95 -30.41
N PHE A 552 15.45 -29.24 -29.15
CA PHE A 552 14.65 -28.33 -28.31
C PHE A 552 15.50 -27.24 -27.66
N LEU A 553 16.74 -27.54 -27.24
CA LEU A 553 17.65 -26.58 -26.61
C LEU A 553 18.10 -25.48 -27.59
N ASP A 554 18.50 -25.86 -28.81
CA ASP A 554 18.86 -24.96 -29.93
C ASP A 554 17.74 -23.97 -30.31
N ARG A 555 16.50 -24.23 -29.88
CA ARG A 555 15.27 -23.53 -30.28
C ARG A 555 14.47 -22.95 -29.11
N ARG A 556 15.04 -22.96 -27.90
CA ARG A 556 14.39 -22.51 -26.65
C ARG A 556 13.85 -21.06 -26.73
N GLU A 557 14.52 -20.22 -27.50
CA GLU A 557 14.16 -18.82 -27.72
C GLU A 557 13.04 -18.67 -28.76
N ASP A 558 13.11 -19.40 -29.89
CA ASP A 558 12.06 -19.43 -30.91
C ASP A 558 10.70 -19.80 -30.29
N PHE A 559 10.69 -20.81 -29.41
CA PHE A 559 9.50 -21.28 -28.71
C PHE A 559 8.79 -20.22 -27.82
N GLN A 560 9.42 -19.08 -27.48
CA GLN A 560 8.73 -18.01 -26.73
C GLN A 560 7.54 -17.41 -27.50
N MET A 561 7.48 -17.57 -28.84
CA MET A 561 6.34 -17.15 -29.67
C MET A 561 4.98 -17.71 -29.22
N TYR A 562 4.96 -18.83 -28.48
CA TYR A 562 3.73 -19.40 -27.92
C TYR A 562 3.12 -18.54 -26.81
N GLU A 563 3.90 -17.72 -26.11
CA GLU A 563 3.39 -16.83 -25.06
C GLU A 563 2.42 -15.80 -25.65
N LYS A 564 2.84 -15.13 -26.72
CA LYS A 564 2.07 -14.20 -27.57
C LYS A 564 0.79 -14.85 -28.12
N TYR A 565 0.82 -16.14 -28.46
CA TYR A 565 -0.37 -16.87 -28.89
C TYR A 565 -1.38 -17.08 -27.76
N CYS A 566 -0.90 -17.57 -26.62
CA CYS A 566 -1.74 -17.87 -25.47
C CYS A 566 -2.37 -16.59 -24.89
N GLN A 567 -1.59 -15.51 -24.74
CA GLN A 567 -2.09 -14.19 -24.34
C GLN A 567 -3.18 -13.63 -25.28
N ASN A 568 -3.22 -14.08 -26.54
CA ASN A 568 -4.27 -13.71 -27.48
C ASN A 568 -5.47 -14.68 -27.45
N LYS A 569 -5.31 -15.93 -26.99
CA LYS A 569 -6.37 -16.95 -27.08
C LYS A 569 -7.70 -16.57 -26.42
N PRO A 570 -7.78 -15.91 -25.25
CA PRO A 570 -9.05 -15.43 -24.70
C PRO A 570 -9.74 -14.38 -25.57
N ARG A 571 -8.97 -13.50 -26.23
CA ARG A 571 -9.48 -12.49 -27.17
C ARG A 571 -9.97 -13.11 -28.48
N SER A 572 -9.24 -14.13 -28.97
CA SER A 572 -9.66 -14.98 -30.08
C SER A 572 -10.99 -15.70 -29.77
N GLU A 573 -11.13 -16.30 -28.58
CA GLU A 573 -12.38 -16.95 -28.16
C GLU A 573 -13.54 -15.98 -27.97
N SER A 574 -13.32 -14.85 -27.31
CA SER A 574 -14.35 -13.82 -27.14
C SER A 574 -14.86 -13.31 -28.49
N LEU A 575 -13.96 -13.15 -29.49
CA LEU A 575 -14.34 -12.83 -30.86
C LEU A 575 -15.08 -13.98 -31.54
N TRP A 576 -14.59 -15.23 -31.44
CA TRP A 576 -15.23 -16.42 -32.03
C TRP A 576 -16.67 -16.60 -31.52
N ARG A 577 -16.92 -16.46 -30.22
CA ARG A 577 -18.25 -16.55 -29.60
C ARG A 577 -19.26 -15.52 -30.15
N GLN A 578 -18.79 -14.44 -30.80
CA GLN A 578 -19.63 -13.43 -31.45
C GLN A 578 -19.92 -13.74 -32.95
N CYS A 579 -19.27 -14.74 -33.54
CA CYS A 579 -19.37 -14.99 -34.99
C CYS A 579 -19.24 -16.46 -35.45
N SER A 580 -19.22 -17.44 -34.55
CA SER A 580 -19.10 -18.88 -34.88
C SER A 580 -20.10 -19.35 -35.95
N GLU A 581 -21.37 -18.97 -35.78
CA GLU A 581 -22.48 -19.35 -36.66
C GLU A 581 -22.54 -18.56 -37.98
N SER A 582 -21.48 -17.81 -38.32
CA SER A 582 -21.47 -17.02 -39.56
C SER A 582 -21.24 -17.90 -40.79
N THR A 583 -21.96 -17.57 -41.87
CA THR A 583 -21.92 -18.30 -43.15
C THR A 583 -20.52 -18.32 -43.77
N PHE A 584 -19.67 -17.35 -43.47
CA PHE A 584 -18.25 -17.37 -43.82
C PHE A 584 -17.52 -18.61 -43.27
N PHE A 585 -17.63 -18.90 -41.97
CA PHE A 585 -16.94 -20.05 -41.39
C PHE A 585 -17.56 -21.38 -41.83
N GLN A 586 -18.88 -21.42 -42.00
CA GLN A 586 -19.58 -22.60 -42.53
C GLN A 586 -19.10 -22.93 -43.95
N GLU A 587 -18.96 -21.94 -44.83
CA GLU A 587 -18.45 -22.13 -46.19
C GLU A 587 -16.96 -22.50 -46.23
N CYS A 588 -16.11 -21.88 -45.40
CA CYS A 588 -14.71 -22.30 -45.24
C CYS A 588 -14.60 -23.75 -44.74
N GLN A 589 -15.37 -24.13 -43.71
CA GLN A 589 -15.38 -25.49 -43.17
C GLN A 589 -15.87 -26.51 -44.22
N ARG A 590 -16.88 -26.15 -45.03
CA ARG A 590 -17.40 -26.96 -46.14
C ARG A 590 -16.36 -27.12 -47.26
N LYS A 591 -15.64 -26.06 -47.62
CA LYS A 591 -14.55 -26.08 -48.63
C LYS A 591 -13.38 -26.99 -48.25
N LEU A 592 -13.13 -27.17 -46.95
CA LEU A 592 -12.03 -27.97 -46.40
C LEU A 592 -12.46 -29.37 -45.93
N GLU A 593 -13.75 -29.70 -46.05
CA GLU A 593 -14.35 -30.95 -45.51
C GLU A 593 -14.06 -31.18 -44.01
N HIS A 594 -13.84 -30.09 -43.26
CA HIS A 594 -13.45 -30.11 -41.86
C HIS A 594 -14.60 -30.59 -40.95
N LYS A 595 -14.35 -31.67 -40.19
CA LYS A 595 -15.34 -32.29 -39.28
C LYS A 595 -15.51 -31.56 -37.95
N LEU A 596 -14.61 -30.64 -37.61
CA LEU A 596 -14.62 -29.86 -36.37
C LEU A 596 -14.71 -28.35 -36.70
N GLY A 597 -15.23 -27.57 -35.75
CA GLY A 597 -15.24 -26.12 -35.84
C GLY A 597 -13.83 -25.51 -35.78
N LEU A 598 -13.67 -24.29 -36.31
CA LEU A 598 -12.39 -23.59 -36.37
C LEU A 598 -11.75 -23.41 -34.98
N ASP A 599 -12.56 -23.22 -33.94
CA ASP A 599 -12.13 -23.14 -32.53
C ASP A 599 -11.31 -24.34 -32.07
N SER A 600 -11.68 -25.55 -32.53
CA SER A 600 -10.96 -26.79 -32.25
C SER A 600 -9.55 -26.79 -32.87
N TYR A 601 -9.38 -26.12 -34.01
CA TYR A 601 -8.06 -25.94 -34.62
C TYR A 601 -7.29 -24.77 -33.99
N LEU A 602 -7.96 -23.69 -33.56
CA LEU A 602 -7.35 -22.60 -32.80
C LEU A 602 -6.85 -23.03 -31.41
N LEU A 603 -7.25 -24.19 -30.90
CA LEU A 603 -6.68 -24.79 -29.69
C LEU A 603 -5.37 -25.57 -29.94
N LYS A 604 -5.04 -25.91 -31.19
CA LYS A 604 -3.91 -26.80 -31.52
C LYS A 604 -2.54 -26.29 -31.05
N PRO A 605 -2.18 -25.00 -31.12
CA PRO A 605 -0.91 -24.53 -30.57
C PRO A 605 -0.78 -24.74 -29.05
N VAL A 606 -1.84 -24.43 -28.30
CA VAL A 606 -1.87 -24.67 -26.84
C VAL A 606 -1.74 -26.16 -26.52
N GLN A 607 -2.42 -27.01 -27.29
CA GLN A 607 -2.32 -28.46 -27.17
C GLN A 607 -0.92 -28.98 -27.51
N ARG A 608 -0.31 -28.55 -28.64
CA ARG A 608 1.03 -29.00 -29.05
C ARG A 608 2.09 -28.62 -28.02
N LEU A 609 2.07 -27.39 -27.52
CA LEU A 609 2.99 -26.93 -26.49
C LEU A 609 2.96 -27.82 -25.23
N THR A 610 1.77 -28.17 -24.75
CA THR A 610 1.60 -29.04 -23.56
C THR A 610 1.99 -30.50 -23.81
N LYS A 611 2.02 -30.96 -25.06
CA LYS A 611 2.40 -32.32 -25.46
C LYS A 611 3.91 -32.55 -25.47
N TYR A 612 4.74 -31.55 -25.80
CA TYR A 612 6.18 -31.75 -25.90
C TYR A 612 6.82 -32.29 -24.61
N GLN A 613 6.47 -31.75 -23.43
CA GLN A 613 7.00 -32.28 -22.17
C GLN A 613 6.55 -33.72 -21.86
N LEU A 614 5.37 -34.14 -22.33
CA LEU A 614 4.94 -35.54 -22.20
C LEU A 614 5.78 -36.47 -23.08
N LEU A 615 6.00 -36.08 -24.33
CA LEU A 615 6.81 -36.85 -25.29
C LEU A 615 8.28 -36.93 -24.86
N LEU A 616 8.87 -35.81 -24.41
CA LEU A 616 10.24 -35.78 -23.87
C LEU A 616 10.38 -36.64 -22.60
N LYS A 617 9.38 -36.63 -21.71
CA LYS A 617 9.37 -37.43 -20.48
C LYS A 617 9.20 -38.93 -20.75
N GLU A 618 8.33 -39.31 -21.68
CA GLU A 618 8.14 -40.70 -22.08
C GLU A 618 9.33 -41.22 -22.90
N LEU A 619 10.02 -40.36 -23.66
CA LEU A 619 11.30 -40.70 -24.31
C LEU A 619 12.41 -40.93 -23.26
N LEU A 620 12.57 -40.02 -22.30
CA LEU A 620 13.60 -40.09 -21.25
C LEU A 620 13.54 -41.40 -20.45
N LYS A 621 12.33 -41.88 -20.17
CA LYS A 621 12.02 -43.18 -19.54
C LYS A 621 12.59 -44.40 -20.28
N TYR A 622 12.82 -44.31 -21.60
CA TYR A 622 13.34 -45.40 -22.43
C TYR A 622 14.81 -45.21 -22.87
N SER A 623 15.43 -44.10 -22.48
CA SER A 623 16.79 -43.70 -22.89
C SER A 623 17.84 -43.81 -21.78
N THR A 624 17.52 -44.36 -20.60
CA THR A 624 18.26 -44.27 -19.32
C THR A 624 19.74 -44.70 -19.28
N SER A 625 20.32 -45.13 -20.40
CA SER A 625 21.74 -45.50 -20.53
C SER A 625 22.32 -45.19 -21.93
N CYS A 626 21.85 -44.12 -22.56
CA CYS A 626 22.28 -43.67 -23.88
C CYS A 626 23.04 -42.33 -23.80
N ASP A 627 23.76 -41.97 -24.87
CA ASP A 627 24.23 -40.60 -25.08
C ASP A 627 23.02 -39.65 -25.29
N GLY A 628 23.17 -38.35 -25.03
CA GLY A 628 22.10 -37.35 -25.18
C GLY A 628 21.06 -37.29 -24.05
N VAL A 629 21.20 -38.10 -22.99
CA VAL A 629 20.22 -38.18 -21.88
C VAL A 629 20.21 -36.92 -21.01
N GLN A 630 21.36 -36.28 -20.80
CA GLN A 630 21.42 -35.05 -20.04
C GLN A 630 20.67 -33.93 -20.78
N GLU A 631 20.93 -33.81 -22.08
CA GLU A 631 20.36 -32.80 -22.97
C GLU A 631 18.85 -33.04 -23.19
N LEU A 632 18.40 -34.30 -23.18
CA LEU A 632 16.99 -34.67 -23.16
C LEU A 632 16.30 -34.28 -21.83
N GLN A 633 17.00 -34.43 -20.69
CA GLN A 633 16.51 -34.00 -19.38
C GLN A 633 16.50 -32.46 -19.26
N GLU A 634 17.49 -31.76 -19.81
CA GLU A 634 17.54 -30.30 -19.88
C GLU A 634 16.45 -29.75 -20.82
N ALA A 635 16.22 -30.39 -21.97
CA ALA A 635 15.11 -30.06 -22.87
C ALA A 635 13.74 -30.21 -22.19
N LEU A 636 13.54 -31.29 -21.43
CA LEU A 636 12.31 -31.49 -20.65
C LEU A 636 12.11 -30.36 -19.62
N VAL A 637 13.16 -29.95 -18.92
CA VAL A 637 13.11 -28.80 -17.99
C VAL A 637 12.82 -27.50 -18.75
N ALA A 638 13.48 -27.24 -19.87
CA ALA A 638 13.27 -26.03 -20.68
C ALA A 638 11.82 -25.90 -21.19
N MET A 639 11.17 -27.01 -21.57
CA MET A 639 9.76 -27.01 -21.99
C MET A 639 8.78 -26.89 -20.82
N LEU A 640 9.12 -27.40 -19.63
CA LEU A 640 8.35 -27.18 -18.41
C LEU A 640 8.46 -25.72 -17.91
N ASP A 641 9.66 -25.13 -17.95
CA ASP A 641 9.90 -23.71 -17.67
C ASP A 641 9.09 -22.81 -18.61
N LEU A 642 9.05 -23.15 -19.91
CA LEU A 642 8.26 -22.42 -20.91
C LEU A 642 6.75 -22.54 -20.63
N LEU A 643 6.23 -23.74 -20.37
CA LEU A 643 4.82 -23.93 -20.03
C LEU A 643 4.42 -23.13 -18.78
N LYS A 644 5.29 -23.11 -17.77
CA LYS A 644 5.13 -22.30 -16.56
C LYS A 644 5.17 -20.80 -16.88
N SER A 645 6.14 -20.34 -17.68
CA SER A 645 6.25 -18.95 -18.14
C SER A 645 4.99 -18.47 -18.84
N VAL A 646 4.50 -19.26 -19.79
CA VAL A 646 3.28 -18.96 -20.55
C VAL A 646 2.08 -18.89 -19.60
N ASN A 647 1.94 -19.85 -18.67
CA ASN A 647 0.86 -19.82 -17.67
C ASN A 647 0.92 -18.59 -16.75
N ASP A 648 2.10 -18.22 -16.25
CA ASP A 648 2.24 -17.08 -15.35
C ASP A 648 2.00 -15.74 -16.09
N SER A 649 2.40 -15.68 -17.37
CA SER A 649 2.09 -14.57 -18.29
C SER A 649 0.58 -14.46 -18.62
N MET A 650 -0.14 -15.58 -18.67
CA MET A 650 -1.61 -15.57 -18.76
C MET A 650 -2.30 -14.91 -17.56
N HIS A 651 -1.70 -14.95 -16.37
CA HIS A 651 -2.20 -14.23 -15.21
C HIS A 651 -1.77 -12.75 -15.21
N GLN A 652 -0.61 -12.40 -15.78
CA GLN A 652 -0.16 -11.01 -15.95
C GLN A 652 -1.14 -10.18 -16.78
N ILE A 653 -1.66 -10.72 -17.90
CA ILE A 653 -2.61 -9.99 -18.75
C ILE A 653 -3.99 -9.75 -18.09
N SER A 654 -4.23 -10.34 -16.92
CA SER A 654 -5.43 -10.10 -16.09
C SER A 654 -5.19 -9.06 -14.98
N ILE A 655 -4.00 -8.45 -14.89
CA ILE A 655 -3.71 -7.37 -13.94
C ILE A 655 -4.36 -6.06 -14.41
N THR A 656 -5.06 -5.37 -13.51
CA THR A 656 -5.77 -4.11 -13.80
C THR A 656 -5.42 -3.02 -12.80
N GLY A 657 -5.36 -1.76 -13.26
CA GLY A 657 -5.11 -0.59 -12.40
C GLY A 657 -3.65 -0.37 -11.99
N TYR A 658 -2.69 -0.92 -12.74
CA TYR A 658 -1.28 -0.53 -12.66
C TYR A 658 -1.04 0.67 -13.59
N ASP A 659 -0.36 1.72 -13.09
CA ASP A 659 -0.09 2.96 -13.83
C ASP A 659 1.36 2.96 -14.33
N GLY A 660 1.56 2.33 -15.49
CA GLY A 660 2.86 2.08 -16.12
C GLY A 660 2.83 0.84 -17.03
N ASP A 661 3.95 0.50 -17.67
CA ASP A 661 4.08 -0.76 -18.41
C ASP A 661 4.61 -1.89 -17.50
N LEU A 662 3.91 -3.02 -17.48
CA LEU A 662 4.34 -4.23 -16.77
C LEU A 662 5.54 -4.91 -17.45
N SER A 663 5.81 -4.64 -18.73
CA SER A 663 6.97 -5.20 -19.45
C SER A 663 8.30 -4.68 -18.90
N GLU A 664 8.33 -3.43 -18.41
CA GLU A 664 9.53 -2.82 -17.83
C GLU A 664 10.03 -3.57 -16.58
N LEU A 665 9.15 -4.28 -15.88
CA LEU A 665 9.47 -5.07 -14.68
C LEU A 665 10.29 -6.33 -14.99
N GLY A 666 10.41 -6.71 -16.26
CA GLY A 666 11.07 -7.94 -16.73
C GLY A 666 10.08 -9.11 -16.89
N LYS A 667 10.61 -10.32 -16.96
CA LYS A 667 9.81 -11.56 -17.06
C LYS A 667 9.13 -11.88 -15.72
N VAL A 668 7.90 -12.40 -15.75
CA VAL A 668 7.28 -13.03 -14.56
C VAL A 668 7.94 -14.37 -14.30
N LEU A 669 8.49 -14.52 -13.11
CA LEU A 669 9.20 -15.70 -12.64
C LEU A 669 8.31 -16.61 -11.79
N MET A 670 7.35 -16.06 -11.04
CA MET A 670 6.31 -16.81 -10.31
C MET A 670 5.05 -15.99 -10.09
N GLN A 671 3.88 -16.65 -9.99
CA GLN A 671 2.69 -16.06 -9.36
C GLN A 671 2.05 -17.01 -8.33
N GLY A 672 1.11 -16.50 -7.52
CA GLY A 672 0.36 -17.32 -6.56
C GLY A 672 -0.48 -16.51 -5.56
N SER A 673 -1.48 -17.16 -4.97
CA SER A 673 -2.37 -16.58 -3.95
C SER A 673 -1.89 -16.89 -2.53
N PHE A 674 -1.71 -15.85 -1.71
CA PHE A 674 -1.15 -15.91 -0.36
C PHE A 674 -1.99 -15.15 0.66
N SER A 675 -1.93 -15.63 1.91
CA SER A 675 -2.35 -14.88 3.09
C SER A 675 -1.18 -14.00 3.55
N VAL A 676 -1.37 -12.68 3.51
CA VAL A 676 -0.31 -11.69 3.79
C VAL A 676 -0.69 -10.78 4.95
N TRP A 677 0.18 -10.71 5.96
CA TRP A 677 0.15 -9.70 7.03
C TRP A 677 1.20 -8.63 6.73
N THR A 678 0.96 -7.39 7.12
CA THR A 678 1.96 -6.31 7.08
C THR A 678 2.28 -5.84 8.49
N GLY A 679 3.57 -5.76 8.82
CA GLY A 679 4.07 -5.20 10.06
C GLY A 679 5.18 -4.19 9.77
N HIS A 680 4.91 -2.91 10.00
CA HIS A 680 5.93 -1.87 9.87
C HIS A 680 6.67 -1.73 11.20
N ARG A 681 7.99 -1.50 11.17
CA ARG A 681 8.77 -1.33 12.41
C ARG A 681 9.44 0.04 12.47
N LYS A 682 8.72 0.98 13.10
CA LYS A 682 9.04 2.41 13.35
C LYS A 682 8.58 3.39 12.26
N GLY A 683 7.31 3.77 12.34
CA GLY A 683 6.75 5.03 11.82
C GLY A 683 5.60 5.48 12.76
N PRO A 684 5.24 6.77 12.83
CA PRO A 684 4.28 7.27 13.83
C PRO A 684 2.81 6.84 13.57
N THR A 685 2.49 6.40 12.35
CA THR A 685 1.12 6.20 11.87
C THR A 685 0.52 4.84 12.30
N LYS A 686 0.22 4.68 13.60
CA LYS A 686 -0.37 3.45 14.21
C LYS A 686 -1.72 2.97 13.63
N MET A 687 -2.33 3.73 12.73
CA MET A 687 -3.74 3.59 12.34
C MET A 687 -4.08 2.32 11.54
N LYS A 688 -3.12 1.72 10.81
CA LYS A 688 -3.39 0.55 9.96
C LYS A 688 -3.21 -0.82 10.64
N ASP A 689 -2.59 -0.92 11.82
CA ASP A 689 -2.19 -2.22 12.36
C ASP A 689 -3.30 -3.00 13.10
N LEU A 690 -4.21 -2.33 13.81
CA LEU A 690 -5.31 -3.02 14.53
C LEU A 690 -6.45 -3.49 13.61
N ALA A 691 -6.32 -3.36 12.29
CA ALA A 691 -7.14 -4.07 11.31
C ALA A 691 -6.47 -5.37 10.80
N ARG A 692 -5.15 -5.54 11.00
CA ARG A 692 -4.33 -6.51 10.28
C ARG A 692 -4.06 -7.83 11.03
N PHE A 693 -4.87 -8.20 12.04
CA PHE A 693 -4.83 -9.56 12.59
C PHE A 693 -5.38 -10.62 11.60
N LYS A 694 -6.44 -10.29 10.84
CA LYS A 694 -6.90 -11.08 9.70
C LYS A 694 -5.92 -10.86 8.53
N PRO A 695 -5.35 -11.93 7.92
CA PRO A 695 -4.48 -11.77 6.76
C PRO A 695 -5.23 -11.14 5.58
N MET A 696 -4.55 -10.27 4.85
CA MET A 696 -5.01 -9.81 3.55
C MET A 696 -4.77 -10.91 2.53
N GLN A 697 -5.81 -11.35 1.81
CA GLN A 697 -5.59 -12.17 0.62
C GLN A 697 -4.93 -11.32 -0.46
N ARG A 698 -3.79 -11.78 -0.97
CA ARG A 698 -3.06 -11.14 -2.07
C ARG A 698 -2.63 -12.19 -3.07
N HIS A 699 -2.80 -11.87 -4.34
CA HIS A 699 -2.12 -12.59 -5.41
C HIS A 699 -0.82 -11.83 -5.69
N LEU A 700 0.30 -12.54 -5.61
CA LEU A 700 1.64 -11.98 -5.77
C LEU A 700 2.19 -12.37 -7.15
N PHE A 701 2.87 -11.43 -7.81
CA PHE A 701 3.60 -11.67 -9.06
C PHE A 701 5.06 -11.29 -8.83
N LEU A 702 5.96 -12.27 -8.89
CA LEU A 702 7.40 -12.07 -8.81
C LEU A 702 7.94 -11.87 -10.22
N TYR A 703 8.39 -10.65 -10.52
CA TYR A 703 9.13 -10.29 -11.72
C TYR A 703 10.63 -10.23 -11.43
N GLU A 704 11.46 -10.24 -12.46
CA GLU A 704 12.93 -10.07 -12.34
C GLU A 704 13.34 -8.78 -11.58
N LYS A 705 12.60 -7.67 -11.76
CA LYS A 705 12.93 -6.37 -11.16
C LYS A 705 11.96 -5.93 -10.06
N ALA A 706 10.82 -6.58 -9.88
CA ALA A 706 9.80 -6.18 -8.91
C ALA A 706 8.97 -7.35 -8.34
N LEU A 707 8.47 -7.19 -7.11
CA LEU A 707 7.40 -8.02 -6.56
C LEU A 707 6.10 -7.20 -6.52
N VAL A 708 5.12 -7.58 -7.33
CA VAL A 708 3.82 -6.90 -7.46
C VAL A 708 2.76 -7.59 -6.60
N PHE A 709 1.93 -6.79 -5.93
CA PHE A 709 0.86 -7.23 -5.02
C PHE A 709 -0.51 -6.81 -5.59
N CYS A 710 -1.36 -7.81 -5.85
CA CYS A 710 -2.73 -7.61 -6.36
C CYS A 710 -3.80 -8.17 -5.41
N LYS A 711 -5.01 -7.60 -5.45
CA LYS A 711 -6.24 -8.18 -4.88
C LYS A 711 -6.96 -8.93 -6.00
N LYS A 712 -7.06 -10.26 -5.89
CA LYS A 712 -7.89 -11.07 -6.81
C LYS A 712 -9.33 -10.55 -6.74
N ARG A 713 -9.98 -10.42 -7.88
CA ARG A 713 -11.41 -10.17 -8.05
C ARG A 713 -12.06 -11.42 -8.65
N GLU A 714 -13.32 -11.60 -8.32
CA GLU A 714 -14.19 -12.61 -8.94
C GLU A 714 -15.41 -11.85 -9.43
N GLU A 715 -15.49 -11.63 -10.75
CA GLU A 715 -16.52 -10.78 -11.34
C GLU A 715 -17.87 -11.50 -11.33
N HIS A 716 -18.80 -10.96 -10.54
CA HIS A 716 -20.16 -11.47 -10.40
C HIS A 716 -21.07 -10.77 -11.42
N GLY A 717 -20.95 -11.17 -12.69
CA GLY A 717 -21.83 -10.74 -13.78
C GLY A 717 -22.29 -11.93 -14.62
N ASP A 718 -23.37 -11.77 -15.38
CA ASP A 718 -24.00 -12.82 -16.21
C ASP A 718 -23.15 -13.27 -17.43
N GLY A 719 -21.87 -12.90 -17.48
CA GLY A 719 -20.92 -13.35 -18.49
C GLY A 719 -20.30 -14.69 -18.13
N TYR A 720 -20.24 -15.61 -19.10
CA TYR A 720 -19.62 -16.94 -18.93
C TYR A 720 -18.08 -16.90 -18.76
N ASP A 721 -17.46 -15.72 -18.85
CA ASP A 721 -16.01 -15.54 -18.79
C ASP A 721 -15.51 -15.46 -17.33
N LYS A 722 -15.34 -16.62 -16.68
CA LYS A 722 -14.87 -16.76 -15.29
C LYS A 722 -13.38 -16.42 -15.09
N THR A 723 -12.86 -15.48 -15.87
CA THR A 723 -11.45 -15.08 -15.91
C THR A 723 -11.13 -14.23 -14.69
N SER A 724 -10.30 -14.73 -13.79
CA SER A 724 -9.99 -14.05 -12.52
C SER A 724 -9.13 -12.80 -12.75
N SER A 725 -9.71 -11.61 -12.62
CA SER A 725 -8.99 -10.35 -12.73
C SER A 725 -8.23 -9.99 -11.44
N TYR A 726 -7.12 -9.25 -11.57
CA TYR A 726 -6.20 -8.96 -10.48
C TYR A 726 -6.01 -7.45 -10.33
N SER A 727 -6.78 -6.80 -9.45
CA SER A 727 -6.60 -5.38 -9.18
C SER A 727 -5.24 -5.13 -8.51
N PHE A 728 -4.37 -4.36 -9.16
CA PHE A 728 -3.12 -3.88 -8.58
C PHE A 728 -3.36 -3.15 -7.24
N LYS A 729 -2.42 -3.28 -6.30
CA LYS A 729 -2.45 -2.57 -5.01
C LYS A 729 -1.10 -2.02 -4.57
N HIS A 730 0.03 -2.65 -4.91
CA HIS A 730 1.38 -2.19 -4.53
C HIS A 730 2.49 -2.93 -5.32
N PHE A 731 3.72 -2.43 -5.32
CA PHE A 731 4.90 -3.20 -5.74
C PHE A 731 6.17 -2.80 -4.98
N LEU A 732 7.09 -3.75 -4.81
CA LEU A 732 8.41 -3.57 -4.23
C LEU A 732 9.47 -3.75 -5.32
N LYS A 733 10.47 -2.86 -5.42
CA LYS A 733 11.59 -3.03 -6.35
C LYS A 733 12.60 -4.03 -5.78
N MET A 734 13.01 -5.04 -6.55
CA MET A 734 13.81 -6.15 -6.01
C MET A 734 15.16 -5.71 -5.44
N ASN A 735 15.74 -4.61 -5.94
CA ASN A 735 17.00 -4.03 -5.47
C ASN A 735 16.98 -3.52 -4.01
N ALA A 736 15.81 -3.41 -3.38
CA ALA A 736 15.67 -3.09 -1.95
C ALA A 736 14.79 -4.11 -1.20
N VAL A 737 14.52 -5.28 -1.80
CA VAL A 737 13.85 -6.42 -1.16
C VAL A 737 14.86 -7.31 -0.45
N GLY A 738 14.46 -7.84 0.71
CA GLY A 738 15.11 -8.96 1.37
C GLY A 738 14.07 -9.93 1.94
N ILE A 739 14.53 -11.04 2.52
CA ILE A 739 13.67 -12.13 2.99
C ILE A 739 14.06 -12.62 4.39
N THR A 740 13.11 -13.25 5.08
CA THR A 740 13.36 -14.09 6.27
C THR A 740 12.69 -15.43 6.07
N GLU A 741 13.46 -16.51 5.96
CA GLU A 741 12.93 -17.84 5.68
C GLU A 741 12.06 -18.39 6.81
N ASN A 742 12.36 -18.08 8.07
CA ASN A 742 11.73 -18.73 9.23
C ASN A 742 10.98 -17.74 10.12
N VAL A 743 9.66 -17.93 10.21
CA VAL A 743 8.74 -17.19 11.08
C VAL A 743 8.25 -18.13 12.17
N LYS A 744 8.21 -17.67 13.43
CA LYS A 744 7.74 -18.48 14.56
C LYS A 744 6.25 -18.79 14.42
N GLY A 745 5.87 -20.06 14.62
CA GLY A 745 4.48 -20.51 14.75
C GLY A 745 3.82 -21.13 13.50
N ASP A 746 4.38 -20.98 12.29
CA ASP A 746 3.93 -21.74 11.11
C ASP A 746 5.08 -21.93 10.12
N HIS A 747 5.44 -23.17 9.83
CA HIS A 747 6.55 -23.51 8.93
C HIS A 747 6.31 -23.08 7.47
N ARG A 748 5.06 -22.80 7.07
CA ARG A 748 4.69 -22.26 5.74
C ARG A 748 4.82 -20.74 5.65
N LYS A 749 5.11 -20.04 6.75
CA LYS A 749 5.33 -18.59 6.76
C LYS A 749 6.79 -18.23 6.50
N PHE A 750 6.97 -17.15 5.76
CA PHE A 750 8.23 -16.45 5.55
C PHE A 750 7.97 -14.93 5.59
N GLU A 751 9.01 -14.12 5.71
CA GLU A 751 8.92 -12.67 5.56
C GLU A 751 9.53 -12.24 4.23
N ILE A 752 8.92 -11.25 3.59
CA ILE A 752 9.52 -10.41 2.57
C ILE A 752 9.58 -9.00 3.17
N TRP A 753 10.74 -8.38 3.19
CA TRP A 753 10.93 -7.05 3.77
C TRP A 753 11.56 -6.10 2.76
N TYR A 754 11.26 -4.81 2.91
CA TYR A 754 11.71 -3.77 2.00
C TYR A 754 12.48 -2.68 2.76
N SER A 755 13.41 -2.01 2.07
CA SER A 755 14.13 -0.83 2.56
C SER A 755 14.60 -0.98 4.02
N GLY A 756 15.52 -1.92 4.27
CA GLY A 756 16.08 -2.14 5.61
C GLY A 756 15.09 -2.65 6.68
N ARG A 757 13.90 -3.15 6.29
CA ARG A 757 12.75 -3.54 7.13
C ARG A 757 11.87 -2.38 7.62
N GLU A 758 11.85 -1.25 6.91
CA GLU A 758 10.81 -0.22 7.06
C GLU A 758 9.40 -0.81 6.80
N GLU A 759 9.31 -1.72 5.82
CA GLU A 759 8.14 -2.55 5.57
C GLU A 759 8.48 -4.04 5.72
N VAL A 760 7.61 -4.81 6.37
CA VAL A 760 7.70 -6.28 6.44
C VAL A 760 6.35 -6.90 6.11
N TYR A 761 6.36 -7.80 5.16
CA TYR A 761 5.23 -8.60 4.69
C TYR A 761 5.44 -10.05 5.16
N VAL A 762 4.64 -10.51 6.12
CA VAL A 762 4.63 -11.93 6.50
C VAL A 762 3.72 -12.65 5.51
N VAL A 763 4.27 -13.58 4.74
CA VAL A 763 3.60 -14.31 3.66
C VAL A 763 3.43 -15.77 4.08
N GLN A 764 2.21 -16.28 4.07
CA GLN A 764 1.89 -17.70 4.31
C GLN A 764 1.55 -18.38 2.99
N ALA A 765 2.39 -19.35 2.61
CA ALA A 765 2.12 -20.25 1.49
C ALA A 765 1.10 -21.34 1.88
N GLN A 766 0.46 -21.94 0.87
CA GLN A 766 -0.49 -23.03 1.07
C GLN A 766 0.23 -24.30 1.57
N THR A 767 1.37 -24.63 0.97
CA THR A 767 2.27 -25.74 1.34
C THR A 767 3.67 -25.24 1.68
N VAL A 768 4.50 -26.09 2.30
CA VAL A 768 5.91 -25.77 2.59
C VAL A 768 6.71 -25.71 1.28
N ASP A 769 6.43 -26.60 0.33
CA ASP A 769 7.14 -26.67 -0.96
C ASP A 769 6.94 -25.40 -1.79
N LEU A 770 5.71 -24.83 -1.78
CA LEU A 770 5.42 -23.56 -2.44
C LEU A 770 6.21 -22.40 -1.80
N LYS A 771 6.34 -22.37 -0.47
CA LYS A 771 7.23 -21.42 0.23
C LYS A 771 8.68 -21.61 -0.20
N MET A 772 9.18 -22.84 -0.25
CA MET A 772 10.58 -23.11 -0.60
C MET A 772 10.89 -22.74 -2.05
N ALA A 773 9.97 -22.99 -2.98
CA ALA A 773 10.08 -22.54 -4.37
C ALA A 773 10.17 -21.01 -4.46
N TRP A 774 9.27 -20.28 -3.78
CA TRP A 774 9.28 -18.81 -3.73
C TRP A 774 10.54 -18.23 -3.10
N LEU A 775 11.02 -18.79 -1.98
CA LEU A 775 12.27 -18.37 -1.36
C LEU A 775 13.48 -18.61 -2.27
N ASN A 776 13.51 -19.74 -2.99
CA ASN A 776 14.61 -20.06 -3.89
C ASN A 776 14.62 -19.18 -5.15
N GLU A 777 13.46 -18.82 -5.69
CA GLU A 777 13.41 -17.89 -6.84
C GLU A 777 13.79 -16.46 -6.43
N ILE A 778 13.31 -15.98 -5.27
CA ILE A 778 13.75 -14.70 -4.72
C ILE A 778 15.26 -14.69 -4.44
N ARG A 779 15.83 -15.79 -3.90
CA ARG A 779 17.28 -15.95 -3.70
C ARG A 779 18.07 -15.79 -4.99
N LYS A 780 17.64 -16.39 -6.11
CA LYS A 780 18.31 -16.25 -7.43
C LYS A 780 18.34 -14.79 -7.89
N ILE A 781 17.23 -14.06 -7.73
CA ILE A 781 17.16 -12.64 -8.12
C ILE A 781 18.10 -11.79 -7.26
N LEU A 782 18.08 -11.99 -5.94
CA LEU A 782 18.94 -11.23 -5.01
C LEU A 782 20.43 -11.57 -5.13
N PHE A 783 20.77 -12.79 -5.58
CA PHE A 783 22.15 -13.17 -5.90
C PHE A 783 22.65 -12.49 -7.19
N LYS A 784 21.84 -12.51 -8.26
CA LYS A 784 22.10 -11.80 -9.53
C LYS A 784 22.15 -10.27 -9.43
N GLN A 785 21.90 -9.70 -8.25
CA GLN A 785 22.00 -8.27 -7.95
C GLN A 785 23.23 -7.94 -7.08
N GLN A 786 24.07 -8.94 -6.77
CA GLN A 786 25.36 -8.82 -6.10
C GLN A 786 26.55 -9.13 -7.05
N GLU A 787 26.24 -9.57 -8.28
CA GLU A 787 27.12 -9.73 -9.43
C GLU A 787 27.13 -8.44 -10.29
#